data_AF-A0A939WXV7-F1
#
_entry.id   AF-A0A939WXV7-F1
#
_cell.length_a   1.000
_cell.length_b   1.000
_cell.length_c   1.000
_cell.angle_alpha   90.00
_cell.angle_beta   90.00
_cell.angle_gamma   90.00
#
_symmetry.space_group_name_H-M   'P 1'
#
loop_
_entity.id
_entity.type
_entity.pdbx_description
1 polymer ?
#
loop_
_entity_poly.entity_id
_entity_poly.type
_entity_poly.pdbx_seq_one_letter_code
_entity_poly.pdbx_strand_id
1 'polypeptide(L)'
;MIKKYFTLLFIVFFFADIFAETVDIDIPDVIFSYKNGSVVPRIKGFELDGTAEETILPFKKMVFGSDVVKVEILKQHKITLEAPLRKGSPLYRMSDMRKVDKTAFEARKIPSISEFTFDHFSTFKRTQPLFGFNFYPLIPVNEKEVIKIDRIRVTTKGKSLLPMTNTKSRNSLLILTTNYFLTESKEIANYIKAKKESGFRVSVATETNYDGGKLRGLKRVEKIREYLKSVYKNYDFLLIIAGTDTDGDEVPMVITTPCKTDEPDYDDVPTDIFYAELTENMDKNENGVYGESKDKIRYAFELIVGRIPIYGKNVKNADLILARTIDFIKEKPSTAEYRRRILFPSTISYYENQDNQLGIPKMDGAYIAEYLRNNSITEPFSSKLLVEKSGIDPSEFVDEDALNYSSMLANMNTGNGIVFWQGHGMPTYSVRTIWSKDRNNNEIPETYNYELFSDTFVDNDTAQKTTAQNSFVFQGSCLNGTIEGNGSLAYNFLKNTSVGVVGASQVSYGSVYSDYDLWSQDIFSYGTVFTDAAIKNEIPAQVLFDTKEVWSDYSVLLTDKLETNYIGDPSLKLNVQTCESDGDCDDGIFCNGSEKCVDGFCETDIDSLPCTDSGKECEENFCDETTKSCKTSPMLDGSFCGVPENACVGGKQCFSGKCIDVDYKDCSQFDSECSSGSCDPETGECVLVPEKEGESCSSGNLCLKNEVCTKGFCEGEKADIPEARECYKTECTESEGFFEIADISQNWNDCTTSDGKQGYCDYGACTPKKEQKKESSSSGCSVTVF
;
A
#
# COMPACT_ATOMS: atom_id res chain seq x y z
N MET A 1 46.46 32.41 -58.80
CA MET A 1 47.42 31.29 -58.97
C MET A 1 47.40 30.48 -57.68
N ILE A 2 46.51 29.49 -57.53
CA ILE A 2 46.71 28.06 -57.85
C ILE A 2 47.83 27.38 -57.02
N LYS A 3 47.43 26.69 -55.94
CA LYS A 3 47.80 25.32 -55.47
C LYS A 3 47.46 25.19 -53.96
N LYS A 4 46.35 24.60 -53.51
CA LYS A 4 45.93 23.17 -53.43
C LYS A 4 46.79 22.26 -52.52
N TYR A 5 46.20 21.96 -51.35
CA TYR A 5 46.10 20.70 -50.57
C TYR A 5 47.36 19.95 -50.10
N PHE A 6 47.43 19.70 -48.78
CA PHE A 6 47.24 18.35 -48.23
C PHE A 6 46.80 18.43 -46.75
N THR A 7 45.63 17.86 -46.45
CA THR A 7 45.04 17.71 -45.11
C THR A 7 45.70 16.52 -44.42
N LEU A 8 46.29 16.72 -43.24
CA LEU A 8 46.73 15.61 -42.38
C LEU A 8 45.70 15.44 -41.26
N LEU A 9 45.05 14.28 -41.27
CA LEU A 9 44.09 13.79 -40.30
C LEU A 9 44.82 13.55 -38.96
N PHE A 10 44.63 14.41 -37.96
CA PHE A 10 45.02 14.09 -36.58
C PHE A 10 43.81 13.46 -35.89
N ILE A 11 43.82 12.13 -35.80
CA ILE A 11 42.96 11.37 -34.89
C ILE A 11 43.44 11.70 -33.48
N VAL A 12 42.71 12.58 -32.79
CA VAL A 12 42.85 12.74 -31.34
C VAL A 12 42.12 11.56 -30.71
N PHE A 13 42.88 10.53 -30.35
CA PHE A 13 42.42 9.56 -29.35
C PHE A 13 42.26 10.34 -28.04
N PHE A 14 41.02 10.61 -27.64
CA PHE A 14 40.70 10.90 -26.24
C PHE A 14 41.02 9.62 -25.45
N PHE A 15 42.25 9.51 -24.93
CA PHE A 15 42.49 8.68 -23.76
C PHE A 15 41.83 9.41 -22.60
N ALA A 16 40.61 9.00 -22.25
CA ALA A 16 40.09 9.25 -20.92
C ALA A 16 40.95 8.41 -19.97
N ASP A 17 41.91 9.04 -19.30
CA ASP A 17 42.65 8.39 -18.21
C ASP A 17 41.65 8.03 -17.10
N ILE A 18 41.30 6.74 -17.04
CA ILE A 18 40.53 6.13 -15.96
C ILE A 18 41.49 5.98 -14.77
N PHE A 19 41.65 7.02 -13.96
CA PHE A 19 42.38 6.90 -12.71
C PHE A 19 41.54 6.07 -11.72
N ALA A 20 41.98 4.84 -11.45
CA ALA A 20 41.39 4.02 -10.40
C ALA A 20 41.63 4.69 -9.04
N GLU A 21 40.57 4.90 -8.26
CA GLU A 21 40.68 5.41 -6.90
C GLU A 21 40.49 4.29 -5.87
N THR A 22 41.23 4.39 -4.78
CA THR A 22 41.19 3.41 -3.69
C THR A 22 40.73 4.07 -2.40
N VAL A 23 39.86 3.39 -1.65
CA VAL A 23 39.47 3.79 -0.31
C VAL A 23 39.72 2.66 0.68
N ASP A 24 40.39 2.98 1.78
CA ASP A 24 40.64 2.05 2.89
C ASP A 24 39.52 2.23 3.93
N ILE A 25 38.89 1.13 4.32
CA ILE A 25 37.77 1.13 5.27
C ILE A 25 38.18 0.29 6.48
N ASP A 26 38.21 0.94 7.65
CA ASP A 26 38.39 0.28 8.93
C ASP A 26 37.07 -0.30 9.43
N ILE A 27 37.09 -1.56 9.86
CA ILE A 27 35.92 -2.29 10.35
C ILE A 27 35.93 -2.26 11.88
N PRO A 28 34.81 -1.84 12.53
CA PRO A 28 34.70 -1.83 13.98
C PRO A 28 34.97 -3.21 14.59
N ASP A 29 35.28 -3.22 15.88
CA ASP A 29 35.47 -4.47 16.61
C ASP A 29 34.18 -5.28 16.76
N VAL A 30 34.37 -6.60 16.83
CA VAL A 30 33.28 -7.55 17.03
C VAL A 30 33.01 -7.74 18.52
N ILE A 31 31.73 -7.72 18.88
CA ILE A 31 31.22 -8.08 20.19
C ILE A 31 30.58 -9.45 20.08
N PHE A 32 30.94 -10.36 20.98
CA PHE A 32 30.41 -11.72 21.02
C PHE A 32 29.40 -11.86 22.16
N SER A 33 28.14 -12.13 21.83
CA SER A 33 27.10 -12.41 22.80
C SER A 33 26.95 -13.92 22.99
N TYR A 34 27.27 -14.42 24.18
CA TYR A 34 27.20 -15.85 24.50
C TYR A 34 25.86 -16.18 25.15
N LYS A 35 25.06 -17.03 24.50
CA LYS A 35 23.74 -17.45 25.01
C LYS A 35 23.49 -18.91 24.67
N ASN A 36 23.07 -19.70 25.67
CA ASN A 36 22.69 -21.12 25.52
C ASN A 36 23.77 -21.98 24.82
N GLY A 37 25.05 -21.81 25.19
CA GLY A 37 26.15 -22.62 24.65
C GLY A 37 26.52 -22.32 23.20
N SER A 38 26.07 -21.20 22.64
CA SER A 38 26.44 -20.69 21.31
C SER A 38 26.78 -19.21 21.38
N VAL A 39 27.34 -18.65 20.30
CA VAL A 39 27.74 -17.24 20.24
C VAL A 39 27.21 -16.51 19.01
N VAL A 40 26.66 -15.31 19.23
CA VAL A 40 26.24 -14.38 18.18
C VAL A 40 27.29 -13.25 18.04
N PRO A 41 27.95 -13.13 16.88
CA PRO A 41 28.87 -12.02 16.61
C PRO A 41 28.13 -10.76 16.14
N ARG A 42 28.46 -9.60 16.72
CA ARG A 42 27.92 -8.29 16.32
C ARG A 42 29.02 -7.30 16.02
N ILE A 43 28.79 -6.46 15.01
CA ILE A 43 29.66 -5.33 14.68
C ILE A 43 28.78 -4.10 14.58
N LYS A 44 29.19 -2.99 15.18
CA LYS A 44 28.40 -1.74 15.18
C LYS A 44 28.12 -1.28 13.74
N GLY A 45 26.84 -1.06 13.42
CA GLY A 45 26.39 -0.61 12.10
C GLY A 45 26.41 -1.70 11.02
N PHE A 46 26.40 -2.97 11.43
CA PHE A 46 26.19 -4.16 10.61
C PHE A 46 24.90 -4.86 11.06
N GLU A 47 24.21 -5.48 10.13
CA GLU A 47 23.00 -6.27 10.37
C GLU A 47 23.36 -7.74 10.56
N LEU A 48 22.44 -8.53 11.10
CA LEU A 48 22.61 -9.98 11.23
C LEU A 48 21.86 -10.71 10.13
N ASP A 49 22.52 -11.72 9.58
CA ASP A 49 21.92 -12.64 8.64
C ASP A 49 22.13 -14.06 9.16
N GLY A 50 21.04 -14.67 9.61
CA GLY A 50 20.92 -16.05 10.08
C GLY A 50 19.78 -16.79 9.39
N THR A 51 19.31 -16.26 8.26
CA THR A 51 18.13 -16.78 7.56
C THR A 51 18.32 -18.26 7.17
N ALA A 52 17.22 -19.03 7.15
CA ALA A 52 17.21 -20.43 6.73
C ALA A 52 18.11 -21.41 7.52
N GLU A 53 18.21 -21.23 8.84
CA GLU A 53 19.05 -22.07 9.73
C GLU A 53 20.56 -21.96 9.48
N GLU A 54 20.98 -20.92 8.78
CA GLU A 54 22.38 -20.68 8.48
C GLU A 54 23.13 -20.05 9.66
N THR A 55 24.46 -20.10 9.58
CA THR A 55 25.31 -19.48 10.61
C THR A 55 25.02 -17.97 10.67
N ILE A 56 24.74 -17.44 11.86
CA ILE A 56 24.49 -16.02 12.07
C ILE A 56 25.80 -15.26 11.90
N LEU A 57 25.86 -14.41 10.88
CA LEU A 57 27.03 -13.59 10.57
C LEU A 57 26.60 -12.13 10.39
N PRO A 58 27.41 -11.16 10.87
CA PRO A 58 27.17 -9.77 10.59
C PRO A 58 27.50 -9.48 9.13
N PHE A 59 26.68 -8.64 8.50
CA PHE A 59 26.92 -8.17 7.14
C PHE A 59 26.53 -6.69 7.00
N LYS A 60 27.03 -6.06 5.95
CA LYS A 60 26.66 -4.69 5.60
C LYS A 60 26.62 -4.51 4.09
N LYS A 61 25.53 -3.95 3.59
CA LYS A 61 25.45 -3.47 2.21
C LYS A 61 26.35 -2.23 2.06
N MET A 62 27.42 -2.35 1.29
CA MET A 62 28.33 -1.25 0.98
C MET A 62 27.97 -0.64 -0.38
N VAL A 63 27.88 0.69 -0.45
CA VAL A 63 27.46 1.43 -1.64
C VAL A 63 28.47 2.52 -1.99
N PHE A 64 28.74 2.68 -3.28
CA PHE A 64 29.72 3.57 -3.87
C PHE A 64 29.14 4.28 -5.09
N GLY A 65 29.55 5.52 -5.33
CA GLY A 65 29.16 6.30 -6.51
C GLY A 65 29.88 5.92 -7.82
N SER A 66 30.76 4.92 -7.80
CA SER A 66 31.52 4.47 -8.97
C SER A 66 31.71 2.95 -8.94
N ASP A 67 31.83 2.36 -10.14
CA ASP A 67 32.06 0.92 -10.37
C ASP A 67 33.12 0.37 -9.42
N VAL A 68 32.73 -0.59 -8.57
CA VAL A 68 33.67 -1.34 -7.73
C VAL A 68 34.41 -2.35 -8.60
N VAL A 69 35.73 -2.20 -8.69
CA VAL A 69 36.62 -3.06 -9.48
C VAL A 69 37.18 -4.20 -8.64
N LYS A 70 37.53 -3.90 -7.39
CA LYS A 70 38.23 -4.86 -6.52
C LYS A 70 38.01 -4.52 -5.05
N VAL A 71 37.88 -5.56 -4.23
CA VAL A 71 37.90 -5.46 -2.77
C VAL A 71 39.01 -6.36 -2.23
N GLU A 72 39.88 -5.81 -1.38
CA GLU A 72 41.07 -6.49 -0.86
C GLU A 72 41.11 -6.43 0.67
N ILE A 73 41.50 -7.52 1.31
CA ILE A 73 41.76 -7.52 2.75
C ILE A 73 43.16 -6.93 3.00
N LEU A 74 43.22 -5.82 3.75
CA LEU A 74 44.48 -5.22 4.17
C LEU A 74 44.95 -5.72 5.53
N LYS A 75 44.01 -5.99 6.43
CA LYS A 75 44.29 -6.47 7.79
C LYS A 75 43.19 -7.42 8.25
N GLN A 76 43.60 -8.54 8.83
CA GLN A 76 42.72 -9.52 9.45
C GLN A 76 43.45 -10.24 10.58
N HIS A 77 42.71 -10.86 11.48
CA HIS A 77 43.25 -11.75 12.50
C HIS A 77 42.28 -12.89 12.81
N LYS A 78 42.79 -13.96 13.41
CA LYS A 78 41.98 -15.10 13.87
C LYS A 78 41.46 -14.87 15.28
N ILE A 79 40.26 -15.33 15.54
CA ILE A 79 39.62 -15.33 16.86
C ILE A 79 39.15 -16.75 17.15
N THR A 80 39.50 -17.27 18.33
CA THR A 80 38.95 -18.52 18.86
C THR A 80 37.78 -18.20 19.78
N LEU A 81 36.65 -18.85 19.53
CA LEU A 81 35.40 -18.66 20.25
C LEU A 81 35.27 -19.68 21.38
N GLU A 82 34.69 -19.27 22.49
CA GLU A 82 34.46 -20.16 23.64
C GLU A 82 33.33 -21.18 23.34
N ALA A 83 32.42 -20.81 22.46
CA ALA A 83 31.24 -21.56 22.04
C ALA A 83 31.12 -21.57 20.49
N PRO A 84 30.42 -22.56 19.89
CA PRO A 84 30.17 -22.55 18.46
C PRO A 84 29.38 -21.32 18.02
N LEU A 85 29.66 -20.81 16.81
CA LEU A 85 28.82 -19.81 16.17
C LEU A 85 27.37 -20.27 16.15
N ARG A 86 26.47 -19.38 16.52
CA ARG A 86 25.04 -19.66 16.54
C ARG A 86 24.52 -19.79 15.10
N LYS A 87 23.62 -20.74 14.90
CA LYS A 87 22.81 -20.84 13.69
C LYS A 87 21.47 -20.16 13.95
N GLY A 88 20.90 -19.52 12.93
CA GLY A 88 19.54 -19.05 13.01
C GLY A 88 18.57 -20.21 13.14
N SER A 89 17.32 -19.88 13.42
CA SER A 89 16.22 -20.83 13.47
C SER A 89 15.54 -20.93 12.10
N PRO A 90 14.82 -22.04 11.84
CA PRO A 90 14.05 -22.18 10.62
C PRO A 90 12.95 -21.13 10.52
N LEU A 91 12.56 -20.80 9.29
CA LEU A 91 11.39 -19.97 8.98
C LEU A 91 10.15 -20.84 8.83
N TYR A 92 9.01 -20.31 9.25
CA TYR A 92 7.72 -21.00 9.22
C TYR A 92 6.67 -20.17 8.53
N ARG A 93 5.80 -20.84 7.79
CA ARG A 93 4.55 -20.25 7.33
C ARG A 93 3.63 -20.07 8.52
N MET A 94 3.19 -18.83 8.74
CA MET A 94 2.43 -18.48 9.93
C MET A 94 0.99 -19.00 9.91
N SER A 95 0.47 -19.54 8.79
CA SER A 95 -0.89 -20.10 8.76
C SER A 95 -0.99 -21.53 9.31
N ASP A 96 0.05 -22.35 9.12
CA ASP A 96 0.00 -23.79 9.44
C ASP A 96 1.31 -24.39 10.01
N MET A 97 2.32 -23.57 10.32
CA MET A 97 3.67 -24.00 10.72
C MET A 97 4.37 -24.92 9.74
N ARG A 98 4.06 -24.83 8.47
CA ARG A 98 4.92 -25.52 7.53
C ARG A 98 6.30 -24.86 7.54
N LYS A 99 7.31 -25.63 7.95
CA LYS A 99 8.72 -25.25 7.83
C LYS A 99 9.03 -24.97 6.36
N VAL A 100 9.68 -23.84 6.11
CA VAL A 100 10.13 -23.47 4.76
C VAL A 100 11.31 -24.36 4.36
N ASP A 101 11.18 -25.06 3.23
CA ASP A 101 12.20 -26.02 2.77
C ASP A 101 13.51 -25.34 2.34
N LYS A 102 14.65 -25.95 2.72
CA LYS A 102 16.00 -25.42 2.41
C LYS A 102 16.30 -25.27 0.92
N THR A 103 15.64 -26.04 0.06
CA THR A 103 15.81 -25.98 -1.40
C THR A 103 15.16 -24.75 -2.04
N ALA A 104 14.35 -23.98 -1.30
CA ALA A 104 13.72 -22.75 -1.78
C ALA A 104 14.63 -21.51 -1.67
N PHE A 105 15.85 -21.65 -1.12
CA PHE A 105 16.86 -20.60 -1.05
C PHE A 105 17.89 -20.82 -2.16
N GLU A 106 18.22 -19.81 -2.97
CA GLU A 106 19.52 -19.82 -3.65
C GLU A 106 20.56 -19.99 -2.52
N ALA A 107 21.27 -21.12 -2.48
CA ALA A 107 22.09 -21.49 -1.31
C ALA A 107 22.97 -20.33 -0.87
N ARG A 108 22.68 -19.79 0.33
CA ARG A 108 23.38 -18.63 0.88
C ARG A 108 24.88 -18.91 0.87
N LYS A 109 25.65 -17.99 0.31
CA LYS A 109 27.10 -18.14 0.21
C LYS A 109 27.76 -17.80 1.55
N ILE A 110 28.47 -18.77 2.12
CA ILE A 110 29.27 -18.55 3.34
C ILE A 110 30.58 -17.85 2.96
N PRO A 111 30.98 -16.76 3.65
CA PRO A 111 32.19 -16.01 3.32
C PRO A 111 33.46 -16.83 3.53
N SER A 112 34.44 -16.59 2.65
CA SER A 112 35.79 -17.14 2.67
C SER A 112 36.81 -16.03 2.42
N ILE A 113 38.10 -16.29 2.65
CA ILE A 113 39.16 -15.31 2.34
C ILE A 113 39.17 -14.92 0.85
N SER A 114 38.80 -15.84 -0.04
CA SER A 114 38.71 -15.59 -1.49
C SER A 114 37.40 -14.93 -1.92
N GLU A 115 36.33 -15.04 -1.14
CA GLU A 115 35.00 -14.52 -1.47
C GLU A 115 34.28 -14.12 -0.18
N PHE A 116 34.37 -12.85 0.20
CA PHE A 116 33.77 -12.26 1.42
C PHE A 116 32.84 -11.07 1.10
N THR A 117 32.59 -10.86 -0.19
CA THR A 117 31.66 -9.87 -0.73
C THR A 117 30.72 -10.57 -1.70
N PHE A 118 29.43 -10.39 -1.55
CA PHE A 118 28.40 -11.03 -2.38
C PHE A 118 27.49 -10.00 -3.02
N ASP A 119 26.64 -10.46 -3.94
CA ASP A 119 25.60 -9.65 -4.57
C ASP A 119 26.11 -8.33 -5.15
N HIS A 120 27.21 -8.38 -5.90
CA HIS A 120 27.74 -7.20 -6.58
C HIS A 120 26.69 -6.63 -7.53
N PHE A 121 26.34 -5.35 -7.37
CA PHE A 121 25.25 -4.72 -8.11
C PHE A 121 25.65 -3.37 -8.69
N SER A 122 24.90 -2.98 -9.72
CA SER A 122 24.84 -1.64 -10.29
C SER A 122 23.36 -1.28 -10.44
N THR A 123 22.94 -0.17 -9.86
CA THR A 123 21.58 0.37 -9.99
C THR A 123 21.61 1.90 -10.08
N PHE A 124 20.45 2.52 -10.13
CA PHE A 124 20.30 3.95 -9.89
C PHE A 124 19.41 4.15 -8.66
N LYS A 125 19.72 5.16 -7.85
CA LYS A 125 18.77 5.69 -6.87
C LYS A 125 18.69 7.18 -7.10
N ARG A 126 17.49 7.66 -7.43
CA ARG A 126 17.24 9.06 -7.77
C ARG A 126 18.24 9.65 -8.78
N THR A 127 18.50 8.92 -9.88
CA THR A 127 19.49 9.21 -10.95
C THR A 127 20.97 9.16 -10.61
N GLN A 128 21.31 8.87 -9.36
CA GLN A 128 22.69 8.62 -8.99
C GLN A 128 23.01 7.16 -9.28
N PRO A 129 24.02 6.87 -10.11
CA PRO A 129 24.47 5.49 -10.28
C PRO A 129 25.05 5.00 -8.95
N LEU A 130 24.57 3.85 -8.50
CA LEU A 130 25.00 3.21 -7.27
C LEU A 130 25.59 1.85 -7.59
N PHE A 131 26.77 1.60 -7.06
CA PHE A 131 27.46 0.33 -7.16
C PHE A 131 27.70 -0.21 -5.77
N GLY A 132 27.57 -1.51 -5.57
CA GLY A 132 27.72 -2.04 -4.23
C GLY A 132 27.77 -3.55 -4.16
N PHE A 133 27.89 -4.02 -2.92
CA PHE A 133 27.99 -5.43 -2.57
C PHE A 133 27.62 -5.63 -1.09
N ASN A 134 27.23 -6.85 -0.74
CA ASN A 134 27.06 -7.28 0.64
C ASN A 134 28.41 -7.73 1.20
N PHE A 135 28.90 -7.07 2.25
CA PHE A 135 30.21 -7.34 2.87
C PHE A 135 30.06 -8.11 4.17
N TYR A 136 30.77 -9.24 4.28
CA TYR A 136 30.83 -10.05 5.50
C TYR A 136 32.23 -9.98 6.13
N PRO A 137 32.41 -9.23 7.24
CA PRO A 137 33.70 -9.04 7.89
C PRO A 137 34.16 -10.23 8.74
N LEU A 138 33.31 -11.24 8.96
CA LEU A 138 33.64 -12.44 9.72
C LEU A 138 33.54 -13.67 8.83
N ILE A 139 34.67 -14.36 8.68
CA ILE A 139 34.80 -15.59 7.90
C ILE A 139 34.86 -16.77 8.87
N PRO A 140 33.87 -17.68 8.87
CA PRO A 140 33.93 -18.89 9.69
C PRO A 140 34.97 -19.87 9.12
N VAL A 141 35.94 -20.28 9.95
CA VAL A 141 36.94 -21.31 9.61
C VAL A 141 36.43 -22.69 10.03
N ASN A 142 35.82 -22.75 11.20
CA ASN A 142 35.05 -23.88 11.72
C ASN A 142 34.07 -23.35 12.79
N GLU A 143 33.40 -24.23 13.51
CA GLU A 143 32.37 -23.82 14.49
C GLU A 143 32.91 -22.88 15.58
N LYS A 144 34.18 -22.99 15.98
CA LYS A 144 34.78 -22.20 17.07
C LYS A 144 35.94 -21.30 16.65
N GLU A 145 36.19 -21.15 15.36
CA GLU A 145 37.25 -20.28 14.86
C GLU A 145 36.74 -19.41 13.72
N VAL A 146 37.00 -18.10 13.83
CA VAL A 146 36.65 -17.12 12.80
C VAL A 146 37.86 -16.28 12.43
N ILE A 147 37.88 -15.77 11.22
CA ILE A 147 38.79 -14.70 10.79
C ILE A 147 37.98 -13.41 10.77
N LYS A 148 38.40 -12.42 11.56
CA LYS A 148 37.87 -11.06 11.52
C LYS A 148 38.70 -10.21 10.58
N ILE A 149 38.03 -9.63 9.59
CA ILE A 149 38.58 -8.60 8.71
C ILE A 149 38.55 -7.27 9.46
N ASP A 150 39.72 -6.69 9.70
CA ASP A 150 39.87 -5.40 10.39
C ASP A 150 39.86 -4.22 9.42
N ARG A 151 40.37 -4.43 8.21
CA ARG A 151 40.52 -3.37 7.21
C ARG A 151 40.45 -3.94 5.81
N ILE A 152 39.66 -3.30 4.96
CA ILE A 152 39.60 -3.59 3.52
C ILE A 152 40.04 -2.38 2.71
N ARG A 153 40.48 -2.63 1.47
CA ARG A 153 40.65 -1.63 0.43
C ARG A 153 39.65 -1.89 -0.68
N VAL A 154 38.90 -0.86 -1.06
CA VAL A 154 37.99 -0.89 -2.20
C VAL A 154 38.58 -0.05 -3.31
N THR A 155 38.74 -0.64 -4.49
CA THR A 155 39.19 0.03 -5.70
C THR A 155 38.01 0.26 -6.62
N THR A 156 37.87 1.49 -7.13
CA THR A 156 36.79 1.89 -8.04
C THR A 156 37.34 2.48 -9.34
N LYS A 157 36.56 2.49 -10.43
CA LYS A 157 37.01 3.03 -11.72
C LYS A 157 37.18 4.55 -11.75
N GLY A 158 36.63 5.28 -10.79
CA GLY A 158 36.71 6.74 -10.73
C GLY A 158 36.49 7.24 -9.31
N LYS A 159 36.21 8.55 -9.14
CA LYS A 159 36.10 9.13 -7.80
C LYS A 159 35.00 8.46 -6.98
N SER A 160 35.43 7.80 -5.91
CA SER A 160 34.53 7.05 -5.02
C SER A 160 34.02 7.96 -3.90
N LEU A 161 32.71 8.09 -3.81
CA LEU A 161 32.06 8.65 -2.61
C LEU A 161 31.62 7.45 -1.76
N LEU A 162 32.29 7.22 -0.64
CA LEU A 162 31.74 6.46 0.50
C LEU A 162 30.50 7.20 1.01
N PRO A 163 29.48 6.47 1.52
CA PRO A 163 28.09 6.72 1.20
C PRO A 163 27.75 8.19 1.37
N MET A 164 27.05 8.72 0.37
CA MET A 164 26.27 9.93 0.57
C MET A 164 25.40 9.66 1.80
N THR A 165 25.70 10.31 2.92
CA THR A 165 24.72 10.49 3.99
C THR A 165 23.44 10.89 3.30
N ASN A 166 22.31 10.20 3.57
CA ASN A 166 20.99 10.63 3.12
C ASN A 166 20.98 12.14 3.25
N THR A 167 21.03 12.84 2.11
CA THR A 167 20.90 14.30 2.12
C THR A 167 19.58 14.49 2.84
N LYS A 168 19.63 15.09 4.05
CA LYS A 168 18.47 15.33 4.91
C LYS A 168 17.26 15.48 4.02
N SER A 169 16.33 14.53 4.19
CA SER A 169 15.13 14.42 3.37
C SER A 169 14.61 15.83 3.10
N ARG A 170 14.40 16.15 1.83
CA ARG A 170 13.59 17.31 1.53
C ARG A 170 12.21 16.91 2.05
N ASN A 171 11.72 17.54 3.11
CA ASN A 171 10.35 17.36 3.58
C ASN A 171 9.39 17.66 2.41
N SER A 172 9.05 16.65 1.63
CA SER A 172 8.40 16.82 0.33
C SER A 172 7.51 15.62 0.04
N LEU A 173 6.23 15.92 -0.12
CA LEU A 173 5.15 14.96 -0.20
C LEU A 173 4.36 15.19 -1.49
N LEU A 174 4.25 14.14 -2.29
CA LEU A 174 3.27 14.07 -3.38
C LEU A 174 2.04 13.32 -2.88
N ILE A 175 0.87 13.93 -3.02
CA ILE A 175 -0.42 13.27 -2.80
C ILE A 175 -0.93 12.80 -4.17
N LEU A 176 -1.09 11.50 -4.35
CA LEU A 176 -1.69 10.92 -5.54
C LEU A 176 -3.12 10.49 -5.21
N THR A 177 -4.10 11.06 -5.90
CA THR A 177 -5.53 10.88 -5.61
C THR A 177 -6.36 10.96 -6.89
N THR A 178 -7.68 10.88 -6.79
CA THR A 178 -8.61 11.12 -7.91
C THR A 178 -9.17 12.54 -7.90
N ASN A 179 -9.62 13.06 -9.05
CA ASN A 179 -10.33 14.35 -9.11
C ASN A 179 -11.62 14.30 -8.29
N TYR A 180 -12.30 13.15 -8.29
CA TYR A 180 -13.48 12.90 -7.46
C TYR A 180 -13.19 13.16 -5.99
N PHE A 181 -12.14 12.55 -5.42
CA PHE A 181 -11.81 12.76 -4.01
C PHE A 181 -11.45 14.22 -3.71
N LEU A 182 -10.71 14.90 -4.60
CA LEU A 182 -10.36 16.31 -4.41
C LEU A 182 -11.58 17.24 -4.38
N THR A 183 -12.62 16.90 -5.15
CA THR A 183 -13.87 17.67 -5.18
C THR A 183 -14.69 17.45 -3.91
N GLU A 184 -14.76 16.20 -3.47
CA GLU A 184 -15.68 15.78 -2.40
C GLU A 184 -15.09 15.91 -0.99
N SER A 185 -13.77 15.86 -0.85
CA SER A 185 -13.08 15.89 0.45
C SER A 185 -13.19 17.26 1.09
N LYS A 186 -13.63 17.27 2.36
CA LYS A 186 -13.70 18.50 3.16
C LYS A 186 -12.41 18.76 3.94
N GLU A 187 -11.55 17.75 4.07
CA GLU A 187 -10.39 17.82 4.95
C GLU A 187 -9.05 17.87 4.20
N ILE A 188 -9.00 17.51 2.91
CA ILE A 188 -7.75 17.47 2.14
C ILE A 188 -7.02 18.82 2.13
N ALA A 189 -7.75 19.94 2.02
CA ALA A 189 -7.15 21.27 2.06
C ALA A 189 -6.53 21.59 3.43
N ASN A 190 -7.20 21.21 4.52
CA ASN A 190 -6.69 21.39 5.88
C ASN A 190 -5.47 20.51 6.14
N TYR A 191 -5.45 19.29 5.61
CA TYR A 191 -4.32 18.38 5.69
C TYR A 191 -3.11 18.93 4.94
N ILE A 192 -3.28 19.36 3.69
CA ILE A 192 -2.22 19.99 2.90
C ILE A 192 -1.65 21.21 3.64
N LYS A 193 -2.53 22.03 4.23
CA LYS A 193 -2.12 23.18 5.04
C LYS A 193 -1.29 22.76 6.26
N ALA A 194 -1.77 21.79 7.05
CA ALA A 194 -1.05 21.30 8.22
C ALA A 194 0.32 20.68 7.87
N LYS A 195 0.41 19.99 6.72
CA LYS A 195 1.69 19.49 6.20
C LYS A 195 2.63 20.62 5.80
N LYS A 196 2.14 21.65 5.11
CA LYS A 196 2.95 22.84 4.79
C LYS A 196 3.43 23.58 6.04
N GLU A 197 2.56 23.72 7.03
CA GLU A 197 2.89 24.33 8.35
C GLU A 197 3.90 23.49 9.15
N SER A 198 3.99 22.18 8.91
CA SER A 198 5.04 21.31 9.49
C SER A 198 6.31 21.24 8.63
N GLY A 199 6.48 22.17 7.68
CA GLY A 199 7.70 22.32 6.89
C GLY A 199 7.75 21.43 5.64
N PHE A 200 6.65 20.78 5.24
CA PHE A 200 6.61 19.99 4.01
C PHE A 200 6.26 20.82 2.78
N ARG A 201 6.99 20.61 1.68
CA ARG A 201 6.49 20.93 0.34
C ARG A 201 5.44 19.88 -0.05
N VAL A 202 4.23 20.32 -0.36
CA VAL A 202 3.14 19.40 -0.72
C VAL A 202 2.64 19.71 -2.13
N SER A 203 2.51 18.68 -2.94
CA SER A 203 1.87 18.76 -4.26
C SER A 203 0.85 17.65 -4.42
N VAL A 204 -0.09 17.84 -5.34
CA VAL A 204 -1.20 16.94 -5.57
C VAL A 204 -1.19 16.53 -7.05
N ALA A 205 -1.43 15.25 -7.31
CA ALA A 205 -1.57 14.70 -8.64
C ALA A 205 -2.84 13.85 -8.76
N THR A 206 -3.52 13.96 -9.90
CA THR A 206 -4.71 13.18 -10.27
C THR A 206 -4.59 12.61 -11.67
N GLU A 207 -5.63 11.90 -12.15
CA GLU A 207 -5.73 11.41 -13.52
C GLU A 207 -5.56 12.48 -14.60
N THR A 208 -5.75 13.75 -14.28
CA THR A 208 -5.46 14.85 -15.20
C THR A 208 -3.95 15.03 -15.39
N ASN A 209 -3.14 14.81 -14.34
CA ASN A 209 -1.69 15.01 -14.39
C ASN A 209 -0.94 13.89 -15.12
N TYR A 210 -1.40 12.63 -14.97
CA TYR A 210 -0.78 11.47 -15.61
C TYR A 210 -1.46 11.04 -16.91
N ASP A 211 -2.37 11.85 -17.46
CA ASP A 211 -3.16 11.55 -18.66
C ASP A 211 -3.88 10.19 -18.56
N GLY A 212 -4.45 9.96 -17.37
CA GLY A 212 -5.06 8.69 -16.98
C GLY A 212 -6.50 8.53 -17.41
N GLY A 213 -7.23 9.65 -17.59
CA GLY A 213 -8.64 9.71 -18.01
C GLY A 213 -9.48 8.49 -17.60
N LYS A 214 -9.99 7.78 -18.61
CA LYS A 214 -10.82 6.56 -18.46
C LYS A 214 -10.02 5.24 -18.41
N LEU A 215 -8.68 5.29 -18.31
CA LEU A 215 -7.86 4.08 -18.20
C LEU A 215 -8.17 3.35 -16.88
N ARG A 216 -8.04 2.02 -16.92
CA ARG A 216 -8.32 1.09 -15.82
C ARG A 216 -7.21 0.03 -15.73
N GLY A 217 -7.13 -0.65 -14.61
CA GLY A 217 -6.19 -1.76 -14.36
C GLY A 217 -4.73 -1.40 -14.67
N LEU A 218 -4.01 -2.36 -15.23
CA LEU A 218 -2.58 -2.25 -15.49
C LEU A 218 -2.21 -1.05 -16.37
N LYS A 219 -3.02 -0.70 -17.38
CA LYS A 219 -2.75 0.47 -18.24
C LYS A 219 -2.72 1.78 -17.46
N ARG A 220 -3.57 1.90 -16.43
CA ARG A 220 -3.60 3.08 -15.55
C ARG A 220 -2.40 3.07 -14.61
N VAL A 221 -2.10 1.90 -14.02
CA VAL A 221 -0.92 1.67 -13.18
C VAL A 221 0.38 2.08 -13.90
N GLU A 222 0.55 1.66 -15.16
CA GLU A 222 1.70 2.02 -15.99
C GLU A 222 1.78 3.53 -16.22
N LYS A 223 0.66 4.20 -16.53
CA LYS A 223 0.61 5.65 -16.71
C LYS A 223 0.96 6.43 -15.44
N ILE A 224 0.47 5.98 -14.29
CA ILE A 224 0.83 6.53 -12.99
C ILE A 224 2.34 6.37 -12.77
N ARG A 225 2.90 5.17 -13.01
CA ARG A 225 4.33 4.92 -12.85
C ARG A 225 5.17 5.78 -13.80
N GLU A 226 4.77 5.97 -15.06
CA GLU A 226 5.41 6.88 -16.01
C GLU A 226 5.43 8.33 -15.49
N TYR A 227 4.30 8.80 -14.97
CA TYR A 227 4.21 10.13 -14.36
C TYR A 227 5.13 10.26 -13.13
N LEU A 228 5.09 9.29 -12.20
CA LEU A 228 5.95 9.28 -11.02
C LEU A 228 7.43 9.31 -11.41
N LYS A 229 7.85 8.54 -12.42
CA LYS A 229 9.22 8.59 -12.99
C LYS A 229 9.64 9.99 -13.45
N SER A 230 8.68 10.81 -13.91
CA SER A 230 8.96 12.17 -14.36
C SER A 230 9.09 13.19 -13.21
N VAL A 231 8.50 12.93 -12.04
CA VAL A 231 8.41 13.92 -10.95
C VAL A 231 9.11 13.53 -9.64
N TYR A 232 9.45 12.25 -9.42
CA TYR A 232 9.90 11.75 -8.10
C TYR A 232 11.09 12.51 -7.51
N LYS A 233 11.96 13.10 -8.34
CA LYS A 233 13.15 13.84 -7.88
C LYS A 233 12.82 15.03 -6.96
N ASN A 234 11.55 15.48 -6.99
CA ASN A 234 11.06 16.60 -6.20
C ASN A 234 10.41 16.17 -4.88
N TYR A 235 10.21 14.88 -4.66
CA TYR A 235 9.46 14.34 -3.52
C TYR A 235 10.24 13.20 -2.87
N ASP A 236 10.11 13.05 -1.56
CA ASP A 236 10.66 11.91 -0.82
C ASP A 236 9.53 10.94 -0.45
N PHE A 237 8.33 11.47 -0.21
CA PHE A 237 7.15 10.72 0.18
C PHE A 237 6.08 10.76 -0.89
N LEU A 238 5.36 9.65 -1.04
CA LEU A 238 4.14 9.52 -1.81
C LEU A 238 3.01 9.05 -0.89
N LEU A 239 1.96 9.85 -0.77
CA LEU A 239 0.72 9.46 -0.11
C LEU A 239 -0.35 9.19 -1.16
N ILE A 240 -0.80 7.95 -1.27
CA ILE A 240 -1.89 7.56 -2.16
C ILE A 240 -3.20 7.66 -1.39
N ILE A 241 -4.14 8.50 -1.85
CA ILE A 241 -5.48 8.62 -1.27
C ILE A 241 -6.49 8.23 -2.35
N ALA A 242 -6.76 6.94 -2.46
CA ALA A 242 -7.59 6.38 -3.52
C ALA A 242 -8.02 4.95 -3.18
N GLY A 243 -9.05 4.46 -3.86
CA GLY A 243 -9.40 3.04 -3.82
C GLY A 243 -8.33 2.15 -4.44
N THR A 244 -8.48 0.85 -4.22
CA THR A 244 -7.55 -0.19 -4.68
C THR A 244 -8.09 -1.00 -5.85
N ASP A 245 -9.33 -0.72 -6.27
CA ASP A 245 -10.02 -1.45 -7.33
C ASP A 245 -9.29 -1.34 -8.68
N THR A 246 -9.05 -2.50 -9.28
CA THR A 246 -8.39 -2.63 -10.58
C THR A 246 -9.34 -2.35 -11.75
N ASP A 247 -10.66 -2.53 -11.56
CA ASP A 247 -11.67 -2.31 -12.59
C ASP A 247 -12.20 -0.86 -12.58
N GLY A 248 -11.87 -0.10 -11.53
CA GLY A 248 -12.30 1.27 -11.29
C GLY A 248 -11.34 2.37 -11.77
N ASP A 249 -11.77 3.63 -11.64
CA ASP A 249 -11.00 4.85 -11.90
C ASP A 249 -10.07 5.26 -10.75
N GLU A 250 -9.73 4.32 -9.87
CA GLU A 250 -8.94 4.57 -8.66
C GLU A 250 -7.44 4.38 -8.91
N VAL A 251 -6.63 4.21 -7.86
CA VAL A 251 -5.18 3.92 -7.94
C VAL A 251 -4.94 2.49 -7.46
N PRO A 252 -4.93 1.50 -8.36
CA PRO A 252 -4.88 0.09 -7.97
C PRO A 252 -3.57 -0.26 -7.26
N MET A 253 -3.57 -1.27 -6.39
CA MET A 253 -2.32 -1.94 -6.03
C MET A 253 -1.92 -2.91 -7.15
N VAL A 254 -0.62 -3.14 -7.31
CA VAL A 254 -0.12 -4.16 -8.25
C VAL A 254 -0.06 -5.49 -7.55
N ILE A 255 -0.61 -6.53 -8.18
CA ILE A 255 -0.47 -7.91 -7.74
C ILE A 255 0.87 -8.45 -8.26
N THR A 256 1.73 -8.85 -7.34
CA THR A 256 3.04 -9.45 -7.62
C THR A 256 3.03 -10.93 -7.29
N THR A 257 3.97 -11.70 -7.83
CA THR A 257 4.08 -13.14 -7.56
C THR A 257 5.51 -13.50 -7.12
N PRO A 258 5.94 -13.08 -5.90
CA PRO A 258 7.34 -13.15 -5.47
C PRO A 258 7.90 -14.57 -5.42
N CYS A 259 7.12 -15.48 -4.86
CA CYS A 259 7.48 -16.89 -4.72
C CYS A 259 6.27 -17.75 -5.08
N LYS A 260 6.46 -18.69 -6.01
CA LYS A 260 5.46 -19.73 -6.25
C LYS A 260 5.58 -20.76 -5.15
N THR A 261 4.51 -20.90 -4.38
CA THR A 261 4.40 -21.88 -3.32
C THR A 261 3.64 -23.10 -3.84
N ASP A 262 3.44 -24.08 -2.97
CA ASP A 262 2.53 -25.19 -3.25
C ASP A 262 1.07 -24.88 -2.88
N GLU A 263 0.78 -23.65 -2.46
CA GLU A 263 -0.55 -23.09 -2.25
C GLU A 263 -0.73 -21.84 -3.12
N PRO A 264 -1.10 -22.02 -4.40
CA PRO A 264 -1.15 -20.93 -5.37
C PRO A 264 -2.04 -19.74 -4.97
N ASP A 265 -3.02 -19.97 -4.09
CA ASP A 265 -3.92 -18.93 -3.56
C ASP A 265 -3.17 -17.85 -2.76
N TYR A 266 -1.95 -18.12 -2.30
CA TYR A 266 -1.09 -17.18 -1.56
C TYR A 266 0.09 -16.64 -2.36
N ASP A 267 0.21 -17.03 -3.63
CA ASP A 267 1.30 -16.59 -4.49
C ASP A 267 1.13 -15.12 -4.91
N ASP A 268 -0.12 -14.64 -4.98
CA ASP A 268 -0.49 -13.28 -5.42
C ASP A 268 -0.41 -12.28 -4.27
N VAL A 269 0.56 -11.37 -4.31
CA VAL A 269 0.86 -10.40 -3.26
C VAL A 269 0.57 -8.97 -3.74
N PRO A 270 -0.56 -8.36 -3.32
CA PRO A 270 -0.84 -6.96 -3.59
C PRO A 270 0.14 -6.02 -2.87
N THR A 271 0.74 -5.08 -3.60
CA THR A 271 1.73 -4.17 -3.03
C THR A 271 1.74 -2.78 -3.67
N ASP A 272 2.06 -1.78 -2.85
CA ASP A 272 2.36 -0.41 -3.27
C ASP A 272 3.84 -0.18 -3.59
N ILE A 273 4.71 -1.18 -3.41
CA ILE A 273 6.13 -1.09 -3.79
C ILE A 273 6.32 -0.74 -5.27
N PHE A 274 5.35 -1.11 -6.12
CA PHE A 274 5.34 -0.70 -7.51
C PHE A 274 5.28 0.82 -7.73
N TYR A 275 4.84 1.61 -6.74
CA TYR A 275 4.90 3.07 -6.82
C TYR A 275 6.16 3.66 -6.17
N ALA A 276 6.90 2.84 -5.42
CA ALA A 276 8.11 3.21 -4.70
C ALA A 276 9.39 2.97 -5.52
N GLU A 277 9.53 1.77 -6.07
CA GLU A 277 10.65 1.35 -6.92
C GLU A 277 10.37 1.84 -8.33
N LEU A 278 11.03 2.89 -8.82
CA LEU A 278 10.77 3.51 -10.13
C LEU A 278 11.93 3.33 -11.12
N THR A 279 13.08 2.83 -10.65
CA THR A 279 14.28 2.65 -11.46
C THR A 279 14.19 1.39 -12.32
N GLU A 280 13.86 0.24 -11.74
CA GLU A 280 13.88 -1.04 -12.44
C GLU A 280 12.55 -1.40 -13.11
N ASN A 281 12.61 -2.36 -14.03
CA ASN A 281 11.43 -3.04 -14.53
C ASN A 281 11.05 -4.13 -13.53
N MET A 282 9.80 -4.09 -13.06
CA MET A 282 9.26 -5.05 -12.10
C MET A 282 8.92 -6.40 -12.74
N ASP A 283 8.83 -6.47 -14.08
CA ASP A 283 8.78 -7.70 -14.88
C ASP A 283 10.02 -7.71 -15.79
N LYS A 284 11.19 -7.93 -15.18
CA LYS A 284 12.49 -7.79 -15.85
C LYS A 284 12.72 -8.88 -16.89
N ASN A 285 12.06 -10.02 -16.73
CA ASN A 285 12.15 -11.14 -17.67
C ASN A 285 11.03 -11.15 -18.73
N GLU A 286 10.14 -10.15 -18.70
CA GLU A 286 9.10 -9.89 -19.70
C GLU A 286 8.10 -11.04 -19.89
N ASN A 287 7.75 -11.73 -18.81
CA ASN A 287 6.81 -12.86 -18.85
C ASN A 287 5.39 -12.52 -18.35
N GLY A 288 5.15 -11.25 -17.98
CA GLY A 288 3.88 -10.76 -17.46
C GLY A 288 3.65 -11.05 -15.97
N VAL A 289 4.63 -11.60 -15.27
CA VAL A 289 4.59 -11.84 -13.82
C VAL A 289 5.46 -10.79 -13.13
N TYR A 290 4.83 -9.93 -12.33
CA TYR A 290 5.52 -8.83 -11.68
C TYR A 290 6.14 -9.28 -10.36
N GLY A 291 7.38 -8.88 -10.12
CA GLY A 291 8.02 -8.97 -8.80
C GLY A 291 8.47 -10.37 -8.42
N GLU A 292 8.63 -11.30 -9.37
CA GLU A 292 9.08 -12.65 -9.05
C GLU A 292 10.58 -12.69 -8.74
N SER A 293 11.03 -13.64 -7.92
CA SER A 293 12.46 -13.82 -7.61
C SER A 293 13.36 -13.94 -8.85
N LYS A 294 12.84 -14.40 -10.00
CA LYS A 294 13.58 -14.48 -11.27
C LYS A 294 13.87 -13.12 -11.89
N ASP A 295 13.11 -12.09 -11.55
CA ASP A 295 13.36 -10.72 -12.02
C ASP A 295 14.60 -10.11 -11.36
N LYS A 296 15.02 -10.63 -10.19
CA LYS A 296 16.21 -10.16 -9.45
C LYS A 296 16.21 -8.63 -9.31
N ILE A 297 15.07 -8.09 -8.90
CA ILE A 297 14.89 -6.67 -8.61
C ILE A 297 15.74 -6.34 -7.38
N ARG A 298 16.42 -5.20 -7.43
CA ARG A 298 17.34 -4.75 -6.38
C ARG A 298 16.63 -3.96 -5.28
N TYR A 299 15.49 -3.36 -5.61
CA TYR A 299 14.70 -2.48 -4.74
C TYR A 299 15.54 -1.31 -4.21
N ALA A 300 15.66 -0.28 -5.03
CA ALA A 300 16.19 1.04 -4.70
C ALA A 300 15.03 2.03 -4.75
N PHE A 301 14.33 2.20 -3.64
CA PHE A 301 13.10 2.98 -3.61
C PHE A 301 13.38 4.47 -3.83
N GLU A 302 12.70 5.06 -4.81
CA GLU A 302 12.75 6.49 -5.08
C GLU A 302 11.83 7.29 -4.16
N LEU A 303 10.74 6.67 -3.71
CA LEU A 303 9.69 7.25 -2.89
C LEU A 303 9.33 6.32 -1.74
N ILE A 304 9.07 6.90 -0.56
CA ILE A 304 8.46 6.18 0.57
C ILE A 304 6.94 6.29 0.43
N VAL A 305 6.29 5.16 0.26
CA VAL A 305 4.87 5.10 -0.09
C VAL A 305 4.03 4.75 1.14
N GLY A 306 2.95 5.49 1.32
CA GLY A 306 1.86 5.14 2.22
C GLY A 306 0.51 5.35 1.55
N ARG A 307 -0.53 4.67 2.04
CA ARG A 307 -1.87 4.71 1.45
C ARG A 307 -2.96 4.98 2.46
N ILE A 308 -3.91 5.83 2.10
CA ILE A 308 -5.23 5.95 2.75
C ILE A 308 -6.27 5.40 1.76
N PRO A 309 -6.72 4.14 1.92
CA PRO A 309 -7.60 3.53 0.93
C PRO A 309 -9.03 4.06 1.04
N ILE A 310 -9.66 4.30 -0.12
CA ILE A 310 -11.07 4.71 -0.22
C ILE A 310 -11.89 3.56 -0.79
N TYR A 311 -12.86 3.06 -0.02
CA TYR A 311 -13.74 2.00 -0.47
C TYR A 311 -15.15 2.53 -0.75
N GLY A 312 -15.73 2.11 -1.88
CA GLY A 312 -17.09 2.47 -2.27
C GLY A 312 -17.30 3.98 -2.41
N LYS A 313 -16.29 4.71 -2.88
CA LYS A 313 -16.29 6.18 -3.01
C LYS A 313 -16.62 6.93 -1.69
N ASN A 314 -16.44 6.28 -0.53
CA ASN A 314 -16.78 6.89 0.76
C ASN A 314 -15.67 7.83 1.26
N VAL A 315 -15.73 9.08 0.79
CA VAL A 315 -14.79 10.16 1.12
C VAL A 315 -14.78 10.51 2.60
N LYS A 316 -15.89 10.34 3.31
CA LYS A 316 -16.00 10.67 4.75
C LYS A 316 -15.01 9.90 5.61
N ASN A 317 -14.73 8.64 5.26
CA ASN A 317 -13.76 7.84 6.01
C ASN A 317 -12.33 8.36 5.84
N ALA A 318 -11.97 8.79 4.64
CA ALA A 318 -10.67 9.41 4.39
C ALA A 318 -10.57 10.76 5.10
N ASP A 319 -11.62 11.60 5.07
CA ASP A 319 -11.66 12.87 5.82
C ASP A 319 -11.47 12.65 7.34
N LEU A 320 -12.07 11.60 7.91
CA LEU A 320 -11.84 11.23 9.32
C LEU A 320 -10.38 10.90 9.61
N ILE A 321 -9.71 10.18 8.70
CA ILE A 321 -8.29 9.83 8.82
C ILE A 321 -7.41 11.07 8.69
N LEU A 322 -7.72 11.96 7.74
CA LEU A 322 -7.01 13.22 7.54
C LEU A 322 -7.14 14.14 8.75
N ALA A 323 -8.34 14.31 9.31
CA ALA A 323 -8.59 15.10 10.52
C ALA A 323 -7.76 14.59 11.69
N ARG A 324 -7.76 13.27 11.95
CA ARG A 324 -6.93 12.65 12.98
C ARG A 324 -5.44 12.91 12.76
N THR A 325 -4.99 12.81 11.50
CA THR A 325 -3.60 13.04 11.14
C THR A 325 -3.19 14.49 11.38
N ILE A 326 -4.07 15.45 11.10
CA ILE A 326 -3.87 16.87 11.40
C ILE A 326 -3.73 17.09 12.91
N ASP A 327 -4.61 16.49 13.71
CA ASP A 327 -4.56 16.58 15.17
C ASP A 327 -3.23 16.03 15.70
N PHE A 328 -2.78 14.88 15.18
CA PHE A 328 -1.49 14.29 15.54
C PHE A 328 -0.30 15.20 15.17
N ILE A 329 -0.31 15.81 13.98
CA ILE A 329 0.75 16.73 13.53
C ILE A 329 0.84 17.95 14.45
N LYS A 330 -0.31 18.51 14.88
CA LYS A 330 -0.38 19.74 15.67
C LYS A 330 -0.19 19.53 17.17
N GLU A 331 -0.35 18.30 17.63
CA GLU A 331 -0.29 17.99 19.05
C GLU A 331 1.14 18.06 19.59
N LYS A 332 1.25 18.73 20.74
CA LYS A 332 2.51 19.03 21.41
C LYS A 332 3.10 17.80 22.12
N PRO A 333 4.37 17.45 21.85
CA PRO A 333 5.06 16.32 22.48
C PRO A 333 5.04 16.31 24.01
N SER A 334 5.17 17.47 24.66
CA SER A 334 5.16 17.57 26.13
C SER A 334 3.85 17.06 26.75
N THR A 335 2.72 17.35 26.11
CA THR A 335 1.37 17.00 26.59
C THR A 335 0.88 15.63 26.09
N ALA A 336 1.48 15.10 25.03
CA ALA A 336 1.06 13.87 24.37
C ALA A 336 1.62 12.61 25.04
N GLU A 337 1.30 12.39 26.32
CA GLU A 337 1.90 11.31 27.12
C GLU A 337 1.73 9.90 26.53
N TYR A 338 0.63 9.66 25.79
CA TYR A 338 0.39 8.37 25.14
C TYR A 338 1.52 7.99 24.18
N ARG A 339 2.18 8.96 23.54
CA ARG A 339 3.26 8.71 22.57
C ARG A 339 4.39 7.87 23.17
N ARG A 340 4.61 7.97 24.48
CA ARG A 340 5.69 7.28 25.20
C ARG A 340 5.27 5.90 25.72
N ARG A 341 4.06 5.43 25.41
CA ARG A 341 3.53 4.14 25.85
C ARG A 341 3.47 3.15 24.69
N ILE A 342 3.99 1.96 24.93
CA ILE A 342 4.07 0.88 23.95
C ILE A 342 3.26 -0.32 24.47
N LEU A 343 2.38 -0.86 23.63
CA LEU A 343 1.63 -2.06 23.94
C LEU A 343 2.11 -3.23 23.07
N PHE A 344 2.46 -4.35 23.71
CA PHE A 344 2.83 -5.60 23.07
C PHE A 344 1.82 -6.71 23.42
N PRO A 345 0.78 -6.93 22.60
CA PRO A 345 -0.04 -8.13 22.69
C PRO A 345 0.69 -9.30 22.03
N SER A 346 1.20 -10.23 22.84
CA SER A 346 2.00 -11.36 22.40
C SER A 346 1.27 -12.68 22.64
N THR A 347 1.13 -13.47 21.59
CA THR A 347 0.51 -14.80 21.62
C THR A 347 1.59 -15.88 21.57
N ILE A 348 1.22 -17.09 21.99
CA ILE A 348 1.92 -18.28 21.50
C ILE A 348 1.34 -18.57 20.13
N SER A 349 2.08 -18.31 19.06
CA SER A 349 1.61 -18.65 17.72
C SER A 349 1.51 -20.16 17.58
N TYR A 350 2.51 -20.87 18.12
CA TYR A 350 2.62 -22.32 18.04
C TYR A 350 3.35 -22.90 19.24
N TYR A 351 2.90 -24.06 19.70
CA TYR A 351 3.48 -24.77 20.84
C TYR A 351 4.63 -25.67 20.41
N GLU A 352 5.43 -26.09 21.39
CA GLU A 352 6.53 -27.03 21.15
C GLU A 352 6.01 -28.35 20.55
N ASN A 353 6.68 -28.84 19.52
CA ASN A 353 6.36 -30.10 18.82
C ASN A 353 4.94 -30.22 18.23
N GLN A 354 4.22 -29.10 18.11
CA GLN A 354 2.82 -29.08 17.68
C GLN A 354 2.59 -29.91 16.41
N ASP A 355 1.49 -30.68 16.40
CA ASP A 355 1.08 -31.54 15.29
C ASP A 355 2.19 -32.54 14.86
N ASN A 356 2.94 -33.05 15.84
CA ASN A 356 4.06 -33.99 15.68
C ASN A 356 5.24 -33.44 14.87
N GLN A 357 5.39 -32.12 14.78
CA GLN A 357 6.57 -31.50 14.20
C GLN A 357 7.73 -31.47 15.21
N LEU A 358 8.37 -32.62 15.43
CA LEU A 358 9.37 -32.82 16.48
C LEU A 358 10.60 -31.90 16.34
N GLY A 359 11.07 -31.38 17.47
CA GLY A 359 12.25 -30.52 17.56
C GLY A 359 11.98 -29.04 17.28
N ILE A 360 10.70 -28.66 17.13
CA ILE A 360 10.30 -27.27 16.97
C ILE A 360 9.99 -26.66 18.33
N PRO A 361 10.72 -25.61 18.76
CA PRO A 361 10.47 -24.96 20.03
C PRO A 361 9.17 -24.13 20.01
N LYS A 362 8.65 -23.84 21.21
CA LYS A 362 7.51 -22.93 21.39
C LYS A 362 7.80 -21.54 20.81
N MET A 363 6.87 -21.04 20.00
CA MET A 363 6.94 -19.72 19.37
C MET A 363 6.11 -18.71 20.17
N ASP A 364 6.73 -18.13 21.19
CA ASP A 364 6.13 -17.11 22.05
C ASP A 364 6.55 -15.71 21.60
N GLY A 365 5.59 -14.87 21.17
CA GLY A 365 5.86 -13.51 20.72
C GLY A 365 6.47 -12.60 21.78
N ALA A 366 6.36 -12.95 23.06
CA ALA A 366 6.85 -12.13 24.16
C ALA A 366 8.38 -11.91 24.11
N TYR A 367 9.12 -12.81 23.46
CA TYR A 367 10.56 -12.62 23.25
C TYR A 367 10.91 -11.39 22.41
N ILE A 368 10.00 -10.91 21.53
CA ILE A 368 10.19 -9.67 20.78
C ILE A 368 10.09 -8.46 21.71
N ALA A 369 9.08 -8.43 22.58
CA ALA A 369 8.89 -7.35 23.54
C ALA A 369 10.08 -7.26 24.50
N GLU A 370 10.58 -8.41 24.99
CA GLU A 370 11.79 -8.47 25.79
C GLU A 370 13.04 -8.01 25.04
N TYR A 371 13.16 -8.35 23.75
CA TYR A 371 14.24 -7.84 22.92
C TYR A 371 14.22 -6.31 22.88
N LEU A 372 13.06 -5.70 22.60
CA LEU A 372 12.93 -4.24 22.54
C LEU A 372 13.14 -3.58 23.91
N ARG A 373 12.64 -4.18 25.00
CA ARG A 373 12.89 -3.71 26.37
C ARG A 373 14.36 -3.64 26.74
N ASN A 374 15.14 -4.62 26.27
CA ASN A 374 16.57 -4.71 26.60
C ASN A 374 17.46 -3.87 25.69
N ASN A 375 17.00 -3.50 24.48
CA ASN A 375 17.85 -2.86 23.47
C ASN A 375 17.42 -1.44 23.07
N SER A 376 16.13 -1.12 23.19
CA SER A 376 15.55 0.08 22.57
C SER A 376 14.71 0.92 23.54
N ILE A 377 13.93 0.28 24.41
CA ILE A 377 12.99 0.98 25.29
C ILE A 377 13.73 1.44 26.54
N THR A 378 14.09 2.71 26.55
CA THR A 378 14.62 3.42 27.71
C THR A 378 13.71 4.59 28.08
N GLU A 379 13.96 5.23 29.23
CA GLU A 379 13.32 6.50 29.55
C GLU A 379 13.43 7.48 28.35
N PRO A 380 12.34 8.16 27.98
CA PRO A 380 11.08 8.32 28.73
C PRO A 380 9.97 7.32 28.32
N PHE A 381 10.29 6.25 27.60
CA PHE A 381 9.33 5.26 27.12
C PHE A 381 9.01 4.21 28.18
N SER A 382 7.77 3.75 28.16
CA SER A 382 7.29 2.61 28.97
C SER A 382 6.60 1.60 28.07
N SER A 383 6.56 0.34 28.52
CA SER A 383 5.92 -0.74 27.77
C SER A 383 5.00 -1.59 28.64
N LYS A 384 3.92 -2.08 28.03
CA LYS A 384 3.01 -3.06 28.59
C LYS A 384 3.00 -4.30 27.71
N LEU A 385 3.28 -5.46 28.29
CA LEU A 385 3.24 -6.75 27.61
C LEU A 385 2.02 -7.53 28.09
N LEU A 386 1.27 -8.10 27.16
CA LEU A 386 0.18 -9.04 27.41
C LEU A 386 0.59 -10.39 26.84
N VAL A 387 0.49 -11.46 27.62
CA VAL A 387 0.99 -12.80 27.25
C VAL A 387 -0.09 -13.86 27.34
N GLU A 388 0.06 -14.99 26.63
CA GLU A 388 -0.85 -16.13 26.77
C GLU A 388 -0.68 -16.82 28.12
N LYS A 389 -1.70 -16.78 28.99
CA LYS A 389 -1.70 -17.40 30.33
C LYS A 389 -2.69 -18.56 30.48
N SER A 390 -3.40 -18.90 29.41
CA SER A 390 -4.43 -19.94 29.37
C SER A 390 -3.83 -21.26 28.88
N GLY A 391 -4.52 -22.36 29.17
CA GLY A 391 -4.08 -23.68 28.73
C GLY A 391 -3.07 -24.31 29.67
N ILE A 392 -2.45 -25.40 29.21
CA ILE A 392 -1.57 -26.25 30.02
C ILE A 392 -0.07 -25.92 29.85
N ASP A 393 0.31 -25.12 28.85
CA ASP A 393 1.70 -24.66 28.63
C ASP A 393 1.77 -23.15 28.34
N PRO A 394 1.38 -22.28 29.29
CA PRO A 394 1.34 -20.84 29.07
C PRO A 394 2.73 -20.24 28.78
N SER A 395 2.74 -18.93 28.49
CA SER A 395 3.96 -18.14 28.35
C SER A 395 4.82 -18.21 29.62
N GLU A 396 6.13 -18.20 29.46
CA GLU A 396 7.08 -18.21 30.60
C GLU A 396 7.15 -16.86 31.33
N PHE A 397 6.62 -15.78 30.73
CA PHE A 397 6.57 -14.44 31.28
C PHE A 397 5.43 -14.29 32.31
N VAL A 398 5.53 -15.03 33.41
CA VAL A 398 4.44 -15.21 34.39
C VAL A 398 4.01 -13.95 35.12
N ASP A 399 4.88 -12.93 35.20
CA ASP A 399 4.61 -11.66 35.89
C ASP A 399 3.80 -10.68 35.02
N GLU A 400 3.63 -10.97 33.72
CA GLU A 400 2.88 -10.12 32.78
C GLU A 400 1.38 -10.40 32.83
N ASP A 401 0.59 -9.48 32.27
CA ASP A 401 -0.87 -9.60 32.24
C ASP A 401 -1.32 -10.60 31.17
N ALA A 402 -2.46 -11.25 31.43
CA ALA A 402 -3.03 -12.20 30.47
C ALA A 402 -3.57 -11.47 29.23
N LEU A 403 -3.22 -11.96 28.04
CA LEU A 403 -3.82 -11.58 26.78
C LEU A 403 -5.16 -12.30 26.58
N ASN A 404 -6.19 -11.53 26.26
CA ASN A 404 -7.51 -11.92 25.80
C ASN A 404 -8.22 -10.66 25.27
N TYR A 405 -9.37 -10.82 24.61
CA TYR A 405 -10.13 -9.69 24.06
C TYR A 405 -10.35 -8.53 25.05
N SER A 406 -10.79 -8.83 26.27
CA SER A 406 -11.10 -7.82 27.29
C SER A 406 -9.86 -7.04 27.71
N SER A 407 -8.77 -7.75 28.01
CA SER A 407 -7.49 -7.14 28.36
C SER A 407 -6.90 -6.33 27.20
N MET A 408 -7.03 -6.80 25.96
CA MET A 408 -6.56 -6.08 24.77
C MET A 408 -7.31 -4.76 24.63
N LEU A 409 -8.64 -4.77 24.61
CA LEU A 409 -9.46 -3.57 24.50
C LEU A 409 -9.20 -2.61 25.68
N ALA A 410 -9.07 -3.11 26.90
CA ALA A 410 -8.78 -2.29 28.06
C ALA A 410 -7.42 -1.57 27.94
N ASN A 411 -6.38 -2.28 27.51
CA ASN A 411 -5.03 -1.70 27.35
C ASN A 411 -4.93 -0.77 26.14
N MET A 412 -5.63 -1.07 25.04
CA MET A 412 -5.79 -0.14 23.91
C MET A 412 -6.39 1.19 24.35
N ASN A 413 -7.43 1.15 25.19
CA ASN A 413 -8.11 2.33 25.73
C ASN A 413 -7.29 3.17 26.71
N THR A 414 -6.15 2.68 27.18
CA THR A 414 -5.25 3.51 27.99
C THR A 414 -4.57 4.59 27.13
N GLY A 415 -4.42 4.36 25.83
CA GLY A 415 -3.69 5.20 24.88
C GLY A 415 -2.22 4.82 24.77
N ASN A 416 -1.80 4.45 23.56
CA ASN A 416 -0.45 3.99 23.26
C ASN A 416 0.04 4.68 21.99
N GLY A 417 1.29 5.15 21.98
CA GLY A 417 1.92 5.71 20.79
C GLY A 417 2.27 4.62 19.79
N ILE A 418 2.60 3.44 20.30
CA ILE A 418 2.98 2.28 19.50
C ILE A 418 2.21 1.05 20.00
N VAL A 419 1.66 0.28 19.08
CA VAL A 419 1.08 -1.03 19.35
C VAL A 419 1.71 -2.02 18.37
N PHE A 420 2.31 -3.09 18.89
CA PHE A 420 2.86 -4.16 18.07
C PHE A 420 2.40 -5.50 18.62
N TRP A 421 1.49 -6.15 17.89
CA TRP A 421 1.05 -7.50 18.25
C TRP A 421 1.67 -8.56 17.36
N GLN A 422 1.72 -9.77 17.91
CA GLN A 422 2.04 -10.98 17.18
C GLN A 422 0.93 -12.01 17.40
N GLY A 423 0.54 -12.69 16.32
CA GLY A 423 -0.39 -13.80 16.38
C GLY A 423 -0.86 -14.24 15.02
N HIS A 424 -1.81 -15.18 15.03
CA HIS A 424 -2.48 -15.62 13.82
C HIS A 424 -3.41 -14.56 13.29
N GLY A 425 -3.45 -14.39 11.97
CA GLY A 425 -4.20 -13.32 11.34
C GLY A 425 -5.18 -13.82 10.30
N MET A 426 -6.33 -13.15 10.28
CA MET A 426 -7.32 -13.20 9.22
C MET A 426 -7.57 -11.76 8.76
N PRO A 427 -8.26 -11.54 7.62
CA PRO A 427 -8.53 -10.19 7.13
C PRO A 427 -9.16 -9.25 8.17
N THR A 428 -10.02 -9.76 9.06
CA THR A 428 -10.87 -8.94 9.95
C THR A 428 -10.54 -9.08 11.44
N TYR A 429 -9.60 -9.96 11.82
CA TYR A 429 -9.26 -10.24 13.21
C TYR A 429 -7.92 -10.98 13.35
N SER A 430 -7.37 -11.00 14.56
CA SER A 430 -6.24 -11.85 14.95
C SER A 430 -6.56 -12.68 16.18
N VAL A 431 -6.02 -13.89 16.20
CA VAL A 431 -6.30 -14.92 17.21
C VAL A 431 -5.03 -15.37 17.92
N ARG A 432 -5.22 -15.82 19.15
CA ARG A 432 -4.21 -16.49 19.98
C ARG A 432 -4.45 -18.00 19.95
N THR A 433 -3.38 -18.80 20.04
CA THR A 433 -3.47 -20.26 20.11
C THR A 433 -3.34 -20.74 21.56
N ILE A 434 -4.29 -21.58 22.00
CA ILE A 434 -4.37 -22.10 23.36
C ILE A 434 -4.30 -23.62 23.33
N TRP A 435 -3.28 -24.20 23.96
CA TRP A 435 -3.27 -25.65 24.23
C TRP A 435 -4.08 -25.95 25.48
N SER A 436 -5.34 -26.29 25.27
CA SER A 436 -6.34 -26.36 26.35
C SER A 436 -6.21 -27.59 27.24
N LYS A 437 -5.75 -28.71 26.67
CA LYS A 437 -5.60 -30.02 27.34
C LYS A 437 -4.86 -30.98 26.42
N ASP A 438 -4.13 -31.90 27.02
CA ASP A 438 -3.61 -33.10 26.38
C ASP A 438 -4.64 -34.23 26.57
N ARG A 439 -5.29 -34.68 25.49
CA ARG A 439 -6.37 -35.68 25.55
C ARG A 439 -5.86 -37.10 25.45
N ASN A 440 -4.73 -37.30 24.78
CA ASN A 440 -4.17 -38.61 24.51
C ASN A 440 -2.96 -38.93 25.44
N ASN A 441 -2.57 -37.98 26.29
CA ASN A 441 -1.46 -38.03 27.25
C ASN A 441 -0.10 -38.28 26.57
N ASN A 442 0.16 -37.68 25.42
CA ASN A 442 1.44 -37.80 24.72
C ASN A 442 2.34 -36.57 24.84
N GLU A 443 1.91 -35.54 25.58
CA GLU A 443 2.62 -34.28 25.79
C GLU A 443 2.91 -33.51 24.48
N ILE A 444 2.12 -33.74 23.43
CA ILE A 444 2.24 -33.09 22.11
C ILE A 444 0.92 -32.39 21.78
N PRO A 445 0.92 -31.07 21.56
CA PRO A 445 -0.30 -30.35 21.18
C PRO A 445 -0.75 -30.74 19.77
N GLU A 446 -1.97 -31.27 19.62
CA GLU A 446 -2.52 -31.56 18.29
C GLU A 446 -3.85 -30.92 17.97
N THR A 447 -3.90 -30.36 16.76
CA THR A 447 -5.10 -29.82 16.13
C THR A 447 -6.14 -30.92 15.93
N TYR A 448 -5.74 -32.08 15.40
CA TYR A 448 -6.66 -33.18 15.08
C TYR A 448 -7.28 -33.87 16.30
N ASN A 449 -6.63 -33.80 17.46
CA ASN A 449 -7.18 -34.31 18.72
C ASN A 449 -8.04 -33.25 19.45
N TYR A 450 -8.27 -32.08 18.84
CA TYR A 450 -9.03 -30.97 19.43
C TYR A 450 -8.45 -30.52 20.78
N GLU A 451 -7.13 -30.42 20.83
CA GLU A 451 -6.36 -29.96 21.99
C GLU A 451 -6.10 -28.46 21.93
N LEU A 452 -5.90 -27.95 20.71
CA LEU A 452 -5.67 -26.56 20.40
C LEU A 452 -6.98 -25.83 20.09
N PHE A 453 -7.08 -24.61 20.60
CA PHE A 453 -8.19 -23.70 20.34
C PHE A 453 -7.64 -22.34 19.95
N SER A 454 -8.29 -21.69 18.99
CA SER A 454 -8.01 -20.31 18.62
C SER A 454 -9.08 -19.40 19.20
N ASP A 455 -8.67 -18.29 19.77
CA ASP A 455 -9.56 -17.30 20.39
C ASP A 455 -9.18 -15.88 19.93
N THR A 456 -10.17 -15.08 19.56
CA THR A 456 -9.93 -13.73 19.06
C THR A 456 -9.49 -12.82 20.20
N PHE A 457 -8.35 -12.14 20.03
CA PHE A 457 -7.90 -11.12 20.99
C PHE A 457 -8.05 -9.70 20.44
N VAL A 458 -8.09 -9.53 19.11
CA VAL A 458 -8.28 -8.24 18.45
C VAL A 458 -9.04 -8.42 17.14
N ASP A 459 -9.95 -7.50 16.84
CA ASP A 459 -10.78 -7.50 15.63
C ASP A 459 -11.23 -6.08 15.25
N ASN A 460 -12.02 -5.99 14.18
CA ASN A 460 -12.61 -4.72 13.73
C ASN A 460 -13.48 -4.03 14.78
N ASP A 461 -14.14 -4.80 15.66
CA ASP A 461 -14.97 -4.27 16.73
C ASP A 461 -14.10 -3.66 17.85
N THR A 462 -12.93 -4.24 18.11
CA THR A 462 -11.89 -3.66 18.98
C THR A 462 -11.46 -2.29 18.44
N ALA A 463 -11.22 -2.17 17.13
CA ALA A 463 -10.89 -0.88 16.51
C ALA A 463 -12.02 0.16 16.70
N GLN A 464 -13.28 -0.25 16.57
CA GLN A 464 -14.43 0.65 16.74
C GLN A 464 -14.68 1.05 18.20
N LYS A 465 -14.45 0.14 19.15
CA LYS A 465 -14.65 0.36 20.58
C LYS A 465 -13.50 1.09 21.27
N THR A 466 -12.34 1.15 20.62
CA THR A 466 -11.17 1.84 21.19
C THR A 466 -11.39 3.35 21.14
N THR A 467 -11.37 4.00 22.30
CA THR A 467 -11.57 5.44 22.45
C THR A 467 -10.27 6.21 22.32
N ALA A 468 -9.14 5.61 22.68
CA ALA A 468 -7.83 6.19 22.48
C ALA A 468 -7.46 6.23 20.98
N GLN A 469 -6.64 7.20 20.59
CA GLN A 469 -6.33 7.51 19.20
C GLN A 469 -4.82 7.70 19.00
N ASN A 470 -4.44 7.82 17.74
CA ASN A 470 -3.13 8.27 17.24
C ASN A 470 -1.97 7.30 17.46
N SER A 471 -2.25 6.00 17.53
CA SER A 471 -1.20 4.97 17.57
C SER A 471 -0.56 4.76 16.19
N PHE A 472 0.74 4.45 16.18
CA PHE A 472 1.33 3.61 15.15
C PHE A 472 1.08 2.15 15.50
N VAL A 473 0.62 1.37 14.53
CA VAL A 473 0.25 -0.04 14.76
C VAL A 473 1.00 -0.94 13.79
N PHE A 474 1.73 -1.92 14.31
CA PHE A 474 2.29 -3.01 13.52
C PHE A 474 1.52 -4.30 13.81
N GLN A 475 0.95 -4.88 12.75
CA GLN A 475 0.12 -6.07 12.82
C GLN A 475 0.95 -7.28 12.38
N GLY A 476 1.65 -7.92 13.33
CA GLY A 476 2.48 -9.11 13.07
C GLY A 476 1.63 -10.38 12.89
N SER A 477 0.76 -10.36 11.88
CA SER A 477 -0.25 -11.39 11.64
C SER A 477 -0.62 -11.44 10.15
N CYS A 478 -0.85 -12.64 9.61
CA CYS A 478 -1.24 -12.85 8.22
C CYS A 478 -2.50 -12.04 7.84
N LEU A 479 -2.60 -11.59 6.59
CA LEU A 479 -3.82 -11.06 5.94
C LEU A 479 -4.47 -9.82 6.59
N ASN A 480 -3.97 -9.36 7.73
CA ASN A 480 -4.47 -8.20 8.47
C ASN A 480 -4.44 -6.91 7.62
N GLY A 481 -3.46 -6.81 6.71
CA GLY A 481 -3.28 -5.73 5.74
C GLY A 481 -3.88 -5.99 4.36
N THR A 482 -4.79 -6.97 4.22
CA THR A 482 -5.52 -7.20 2.95
C THR A 482 -6.22 -5.93 2.47
N ILE A 483 -6.36 -5.77 1.15
CA ILE A 483 -6.91 -4.54 0.55
C ILE A 483 -8.04 -4.81 -0.44
N GLU A 484 -8.56 -6.04 -0.45
CA GLU A 484 -9.67 -6.48 -1.29
C GLU A 484 -11.03 -5.91 -0.80
N GLY A 485 -11.06 -5.18 0.31
CA GLY A 485 -12.26 -4.51 0.78
C GLY A 485 -12.08 -3.73 2.08
N ASN A 486 -13.16 -3.05 2.49
CA ASN A 486 -13.21 -2.22 3.70
C ASN A 486 -13.22 -3.02 5.02
N GLY A 487 -13.15 -4.35 4.93
CA GLY A 487 -13.15 -5.25 6.08
C GLY A 487 -11.77 -5.47 6.70
N SER A 488 -10.69 -5.06 6.03
CA SER A 488 -9.34 -5.28 6.57
C SER A 488 -9.16 -4.66 7.96
N LEU A 489 -8.49 -5.41 8.83
CA LEU A 489 -8.16 -4.99 10.19
C LEU A 489 -7.26 -3.76 10.16
N ALA A 490 -6.26 -3.72 9.28
CA ALA A 490 -5.38 -2.57 9.14
C ALA A 490 -6.13 -1.30 8.76
N TYR A 491 -7.05 -1.39 7.78
CA TYR A 491 -7.89 -0.25 7.40
C TYR A 491 -8.81 0.19 8.55
N ASN A 492 -9.42 -0.75 9.28
CA ASN A 492 -10.30 -0.39 10.40
C ASN A 492 -9.53 0.23 11.57
N PHE A 493 -8.29 -0.16 11.82
CA PHE A 493 -7.42 0.52 12.78
C PHE A 493 -7.03 1.92 12.30
N LEU A 494 -6.60 2.09 11.04
CA LEU A 494 -6.32 3.41 10.49
C LEU A 494 -7.55 4.34 10.56
N LYS A 495 -8.71 3.83 10.17
CA LYS A 495 -9.97 4.58 10.17
C LYS A 495 -10.40 5.02 11.56
N ASN A 496 -10.23 4.16 12.58
CA ASN A 496 -10.85 4.38 13.88
C ASN A 496 -9.89 4.81 14.99
N THR A 497 -8.59 4.51 14.92
CA THR A 497 -7.68 4.65 16.08
C THR A 497 -6.27 5.12 15.74
N SER A 498 -5.80 4.92 14.51
CA SER A 498 -4.37 4.95 14.20
C SER A 498 -4.01 6.03 13.20
N VAL A 499 -2.76 6.46 13.20
CA VAL A 499 -2.20 7.42 12.20
C VAL A 499 -1.31 6.73 11.17
N GLY A 500 -0.81 5.54 11.50
CA GLY A 500 -0.07 4.67 10.57
C GLY A 500 -0.20 3.22 11.00
N VAL A 501 -0.49 2.35 10.05
CA VAL A 501 -0.65 0.91 10.27
C VAL A 501 0.18 0.13 9.26
N VAL A 502 0.91 -0.88 9.73
CA VAL A 502 1.56 -1.86 8.86
C VAL A 502 0.87 -3.20 9.03
N GLY A 503 0.50 -3.83 7.93
CA GLY A 503 -0.08 -5.16 7.92
C GLY A 503 0.31 -5.93 6.66
N ALA A 504 0.35 -7.25 6.79
CA ALA A 504 0.60 -8.16 5.66
C ALA A 504 -0.65 -8.30 4.78
N SER A 505 -0.49 -8.12 3.47
CA SER A 505 -1.56 -8.36 2.50
C SER A 505 -1.81 -9.84 2.23
N GLN A 506 -0.85 -10.71 2.55
CA GLN A 506 -0.93 -12.16 2.33
C GLN A 506 -0.50 -12.96 3.58
N VAL A 507 -0.28 -14.26 3.41
CA VAL A 507 0.24 -15.15 4.44
C VAL A 507 1.73 -14.89 4.65
N SER A 508 2.05 -14.44 5.86
CA SER A 508 3.41 -14.12 6.28
C SER A 508 4.21 -15.32 6.75
N TYR A 509 5.52 -15.10 6.85
CA TYR A 509 6.47 -16.03 7.41
C TYR A 509 7.14 -15.40 8.63
N GLY A 510 7.47 -16.22 9.62
CA GLY A 510 7.99 -15.69 10.88
C GLY A 510 8.55 -16.75 11.81
N SER A 511 9.52 -16.32 12.62
CA SER A 511 10.20 -17.13 13.62
C SER A 511 10.57 -16.34 14.87
N VAL A 512 10.00 -16.73 16.01
CA VAL A 512 10.26 -16.07 17.30
C VAL A 512 10.55 -17.12 18.36
N TYR A 513 11.73 -17.03 18.95
CA TYR A 513 12.21 -17.99 19.95
C TYR A 513 12.94 -17.26 21.07
N SER A 514 13.35 -17.99 22.11
CA SER A 514 13.99 -17.40 23.30
C SER A 514 15.31 -16.67 23.04
N ASP A 515 15.86 -16.82 21.85
CA ASP A 515 17.07 -16.19 21.33
C ASP A 515 16.81 -15.19 20.21
N TYR A 516 15.57 -14.69 20.10
CA TYR A 516 15.18 -13.70 19.11
C TYR A 516 16.16 -12.52 19.08
N ASP A 517 16.65 -12.21 17.88
CA ASP A 517 17.70 -11.22 17.68
C ASP A 517 17.81 -10.74 16.22
N LEU A 518 16.65 -10.44 15.60
CA LEU A 518 16.52 -9.82 14.26
C LEU A 518 17.18 -10.56 13.07
N TRP A 519 17.85 -11.69 13.28
CA TRP A 519 18.58 -12.41 12.24
C TRP A 519 17.67 -13.14 11.23
N SER A 520 16.38 -13.27 11.52
CA SER A 520 15.39 -13.96 10.67
C SER A 520 14.85 -13.09 9.53
N GLN A 521 14.89 -11.76 9.67
CA GLN A 521 14.46 -10.78 8.64
C GLN A 521 13.02 -11.00 8.15
N ASP A 522 12.17 -11.52 9.02
CA ASP A 522 10.78 -11.92 8.77
C ASP A 522 9.77 -10.83 9.17
N ILE A 523 8.47 -11.14 9.14
CA ILE A 523 7.39 -10.22 9.52
C ILE A 523 7.57 -9.61 10.93
N PHE A 524 8.09 -10.40 11.87
CA PHE A 524 8.30 -9.95 13.25
C PHE A 524 9.53 -9.06 13.36
N SER A 525 10.55 -9.34 12.56
CA SER A 525 11.73 -8.49 12.42
C SER A 525 11.36 -7.13 11.84
N TYR A 526 10.49 -7.09 10.81
CA TYR A 526 9.95 -5.83 10.29
C TYR A 526 9.19 -5.03 11.37
N GLY A 527 8.38 -5.70 12.19
CA GLY A 527 7.68 -5.04 13.30
C GLY A 527 8.61 -4.51 14.38
N THR A 528 9.71 -5.23 14.64
CA THR A 528 10.73 -4.82 15.61
C THR A 528 11.48 -3.57 15.13
N VAL A 529 11.96 -3.55 13.89
CA VAL A 529 12.66 -2.36 13.34
C VAL A 529 11.73 -1.16 13.19
N PHE A 530 10.47 -1.39 12.83
CA PHE A 530 9.45 -0.34 12.77
C PHE A 530 9.22 0.31 14.14
N THR A 531 9.08 -0.53 15.18
CA THR A 531 8.88 -0.08 16.56
C THR A 531 10.12 0.65 17.08
N ASP A 532 11.31 0.11 16.83
CA ASP A 532 12.58 0.73 17.20
C ASP A 532 12.79 2.11 16.54
N ALA A 533 12.45 2.24 15.26
CA ALA A 533 12.47 3.52 14.55
C ALA A 533 11.55 4.56 15.21
N ALA A 534 10.34 4.17 15.58
CA ALA A 534 9.40 5.06 16.26
C ALA A 534 9.92 5.52 17.64
N ILE A 535 10.53 4.61 18.41
CA ILE A 535 11.16 4.93 19.71
C ILE A 535 12.32 5.92 19.54
N LYS A 536 13.12 5.76 18.47
CA LYS A 536 14.27 6.62 18.15
C LYS A 536 13.88 7.96 17.52
N ASN A 537 12.59 8.25 17.43
CA ASN A 537 12.05 9.45 16.77
C ASN A 537 12.42 9.56 15.29
N GLU A 538 12.68 8.43 14.63
CA GLU A 538 12.85 8.33 13.19
C GLU A 538 11.46 8.22 12.52
N ILE A 539 11.40 8.39 11.20
CA ILE A 539 10.16 8.17 10.43
C ILE A 539 10.02 6.66 10.22
N PRO A 540 9.05 5.96 10.84
CA PRO A 540 9.01 4.51 10.83
C PRO A 540 8.82 3.91 9.43
N ALA A 541 8.06 4.59 8.55
CA ALA A 541 7.91 4.16 7.16
C ALA A 541 9.23 4.26 6.38
N GLN A 542 10.03 5.30 6.58
CA GLN A 542 11.34 5.44 5.94
C GLN A 542 12.26 4.28 6.34
N VAL A 543 12.34 3.99 7.64
CA VAL A 543 13.18 2.89 8.14
C VAL A 543 12.69 1.54 7.64
N LEU A 544 11.37 1.34 7.55
CA LEU A 544 10.78 0.13 6.96
C LEU A 544 11.24 -0.04 5.50
N PHE A 545 11.16 1.00 4.68
CA PHE A 545 11.61 0.95 3.28
C PHE A 545 13.13 0.79 3.16
N ASP A 546 13.93 1.51 3.95
CA ASP A 546 15.39 1.37 3.97
C ASP A 546 15.80 -0.06 4.34
N THR A 547 15.11 -0.66 5.32
CA THR A 547 15.31 -2.05 5.72
C THR A 547 14.97 -3.01 4.57
N LYS A 548 13.86 -2.78 3.86
CA LYS A 548 13.49 -3.55 2.67
C LYS A 548 14.52 -3.45 1.55
N GLU A 549 15.33 -2.41 1.45
CA GLU A 549 16.42 -2.36 0.46
C GLU A 549 17.62 -3.26 0.84
N VAL A 550 17.79 -3.57 2.12
CA VAL A 550 18.97 -4.27 2.67
C VAL A 550 18.69 -5.74 2.93
N TRP A 551 17.53 -6.06 3.51
CA TRP A 551 17.17 -7.42 3.88
C TRP A 551 16.92 -8.32 2.68
N SER A 552 17.04 -9.61 2.93
CA SER A 552 16.98 -10.68 1.93
C SER A 552 15.75 -10.58 1.03
N ASP A 553 15.99 -10.84 -0.26
CA ASP A 553 14.98 -10.90 -1.33
C ASP A 553 14.80 -12.35 -1.80
N TYR A 554 15.30 -13.32 -1.02
CA TYR A 554 15.32 -14.72 -1.40
C TYR A 554 14.11 -15.47 -0.82
N SER A 555 13.59 -16.42 -1.60
CA SER A 555 12.53 -17.33 -1.16
C SER A 555 11.28 -16.55 -0.69
N VAL A 556 10.67 -17.01 0.39
CA VAL A 556 9.49 -16.42 1.02
C VAL A 556 9.75 -15.08 1.72
N LEU A 557 11.01 -14.70 1.97
CA LEU A 557 11.32 -13.38 2.54
C LEU A 557 11.03 -12.24 1.54
N LEU A 558 11.04 -12.56 0.24
CA LEU A 558 10.53 -11.65 -0.77
C LEU A 558 9.01 -11.43 -0.63
N THR A 559 8.26 -12.47 -0.24
CA THR A 559 6.83 -12.35 0.10
C THR A 559 6.64 -11.38 1.26
N ASP A 560 7.31 -11.59 2.40
CA ASP A 560 7.24 -10.69 3.57
C ASP A 560 7.59 -9.24 3.19
N LYS A 561 8.60 -9.04 2.33
CA LYS A 561 9.01 -7.72 1.82
C LYS A 561 7.90 -7.04 1.02
N LEU A 562 7.24 -7.77 0.11
CA LEU A 562 6.23 -7.20 -0.78
C LEU A 562 4.88 -7.01 -0.10
N GLU A 563 4.49 -7.91 0.81
CA GLU A 563 3.16 -7.90 1.42
C GLU A 563 3.02 -6.89 2.57
N THR A 564 4.13 -6.47 3.18
CA THR A 564 4.14 -5.54 4.32
C THR A 564 3.86 -4.11 3.86
N ASN A 565 2.59 -3.76 3.74
CA ASN A 565 2.17 -2.46 3.23
C ASN A 565 2.01 -1.44 4.38
N TYR A 566 2.42 -0.19 4.13
CA TYR A 566 2.20 0.94 5.06
C TYR A 566 0.91 1.68 4.69
N ILE A 567 -0.04 1.71 5.62
CA ILE A 567 -1.37 2.28 5.44
C ILE A 567 -1.48 3.49 6.39
N GLY A 568 -1.49 4.69 5.82
CA GLY A 568 -1.43 5.98 6.52
C GLY A 568 -0.50 6.98 5.82
N ASP A 569 -0.23 8.11 6.47
CA ASP A 569 0.75 9.10 5.99
C ASP A 569 2.18 8.62 6.27
N PRO A 570 3.00 8.30 5.25
CA PRO A 570 4.32 7.72 5.44
C PRO A 570 5.37 8.70 5.99
N SER A 571 5.03 9.98 6.10
CA SER A 571 5.96 11.03 6.54
C SER A 571 5.91 11.31 8.04
N LEU A 572 5.02 10.63 8.78
CA LEU A 572 4.86 10.85 10.20
C LEU A 572 5.98 10.19 11.01
N LYS A 573 6.42 10.89 12.06
CA LYS A 573 7.25 10.35 13.14
C LYS A 573 6.52 10.53 14.46
N LEU A 574 6.95 9.81 15.50
CA LEU A 574 6.30 9.86 16.80
C LEU A 574 6.42 11.23 17.48
N ASN A 575 7.40 12.05 17.09
CA ASN A 575 7.66 13.38 17.65
C ASN A 575 7.90 13.31 19.17
N VAL A 576 8.79 12.41 19.59
CA VAL A 576 9.27 12.30 20.99
C VAL A 576 10.78 12.46 20.97
N GLN A 577 11.24 13.70 21.03
CA GLN A 577 12.67 14.04 21.20
C GLN A 577 12.83 14.72 22.55
N THR A 578 13.70 14.18 23.39
CA THR A 578 14.02 14.75 24.70
C THR A 578 15.07 15.86 24.56
N CYS A 579 15.07 16.80 25.49
CA CYS A 579 16.00 17.92 25.52
C CYS A 579 16.26 18.40 26.96
N GLU A 580 17.39 19.06 27.17
CA GLU A 580 17.69 19.80 28.40
C GLU A 580 17.69 21.32 28.16
N SER A 581 17.87 21.73 26.91
CA SER A 581 17.89 23.13 26.46
C SER A 581 17.37 23.28 25.03
N ASP A 582 17.00 24.49 24.62
CA ASP A 582 16.54 24.78 23.24
C ASP A 582 17.56 24.36 22.18
N GLY A 583 18.86 24.39 22.49
CA GLY A 583 19.92 23.98 21.57
C GLY A 583 19.92 22.48 21.25
N ASP A 584 19.32 21.64 22.08
CA ASP A 584 19.20 20.19 21.83
C ASP A 584 18.08 19.87 20.83
N CYS A 585 17.24 20.86 20.54
CA CYS A 585 16.07 20.72 19.69
C CYS A 585 16.28 21.16 18.24
N ASP A 586 17.40 21.80 17.93
CA ASP A 586 17.76 22.16 16.55
C ASP A 586 17.92 20.88 15.73
N ASP A 587 16.86 20.54 14.99
CA ASP A 587 16.87 19.40 14.08
C ASP A 587 17.60 19.74 12.77
N GLY A 588 18.10 20.98 12.65
CA GLY A 588 18.81 21.57 11.53
C GLY A 588 17.97 21.66 10.26
N ILE A 589 16.65 21.69 10.40
CA ILE A 589 15.67 22.04 9.37
C ILE A 589 15.30 23.50 9.66
N PHE A 590 15.44 24.37 8.69
CA PHE A 590 15.12 25.79 8.84
C PHE A 590 13.62 26.04 8.68
N CYS A 591 12.97 25.25 7.82
CA CYS A 591 11.64 25.52 7.27
C CYS A 591 10.47 25.14 8.16
N ASN A 592 10.70 24.39 9.23
CA ASN A 592 9.73 24.04 10.29
C ASN A 592 9.78 25.00 11.49
N GLY A 593 10.55 26.09 11.39
CA GLY A 593 10.67 27.10 12.43
C GLY A 593 11.82 26.83 13.39
N SER A 594 11.86 27.57 14.49
CA SER A 594 12.74 27.29 15.63
C SER A 594 12.09 26.34 16.61
N GLU A 595 12.88 25.47 17.22
CA GLU A 595 12.44 24.54 18.23
C GLU A 595 12.82 25.03 19.63
N LYS A 596 11.95 24.74 20.60
CA LYS A 596 12.16 25.05 22.00
C LYS A 596 12.04 23.80 22.85
N CYS A 597 12.82 23.75 23.91
CA CYS A 597 12.71 22.72 24.91
C CYS A 597 11.62 23.09 25.91
N VAL A 598 10.48 22.39 25.82
CA VAL A 598 9.32 22.59 26.69
C VAL A 598 9.09 21.32 27.48
N ASP A 599 9.18 21.42 28.81
CA ASP A 599 9.00 20.31 29.75
C ASP A 599 9.85 19.06 29.41
N GLY A 600 11.08 19.30 28.93
CA GLY A 600 12.05 18.25 28.59
C GLY A 600 11.84 17.62 27.21
N PHE A 601 10.94 18.18 26.38
CA PHE A 601 10.69 17.73 25.01
C PHE A 601 10.81 18.85 24.00
N CYS A 602 11.28 18.53 22.81
CA CYS A 602 11.39 19.47 21.71
C CYS A 602 10.03 19.75 21.08
N GLU A 603 9.66 21.02 21.02
CA GLU A 603 8.46 21.50 20.34
C GLU A 603 8.84 22.54 19.29
N THR A 604 8.19 22.48 18.13
CA THR A 604 8.31 23.53 17.11
C THR A 604 7.52 24.77 17.53
N ASP A 605 8.16 25.94 17.44
CA ASP A 605 7.51 27.23 17.62
C ASP A 605 6.85 27.65 16.30
N ILE A 606 5.55 27.38 16.17
CA ILE A 606 4.81 27.64 14.93
C ILE A 606 4.81 29.13 14.52
N ASP A 607 4.97 30.04 15.49
CA ASP A 607 5.05 31.49 15.23
C ASP A 607 6.40 31.90 14.63
N SER A 608 7.38 30.99 14.62
CA SER A 608 8.72 31.21 14.07
C SER A 608 8.93 30.61 12.67
N LEU A 609 7.87 30.10 12.04
CA LEU A 609 7.94 29.58 10.67
C LEU A 609 8.49 30.64 9.70
N PRO A 610 9.56 30.35 8.94
CA PRO A 610 10.22 31.35 8.11
C PRO A 610 9.46 31.70 6.83
N CYS A 611 8.54 30.82 6.41
CA CYS A 611 7.63 31.05 5.30
C CYS A 611 6.20 30.97 5.81
N THR A 612 5.52 32.11 5.82
CA THR A 612 4.06 32.14 5.92
C THR A 612 3.45 31.97 4.53
N ASP A 613 2.16 31.62 4.50
CA ASP A 613 1.37 31.58 3.27
C ASP A 613 1.57 32.86 2.43
N SER A 614 1.64 32.71 1.11
CA SER A 614 1.85 33.84 0.18
C SER A 614 0.67 34.80 0.20
N GLY A 615 -0.51 34.31 0.62
CA GLY A 615 -1.78 35.04 0.58
C GLY A 615 -2.23 35.39 -0.83
N LYS A 616 -1.58 34.82 -1.86
CA LYS A 616 -1.86 35.07 -3.28
C LYS A 616 -2.14 33.76 -4.00
N GLU A 617 -3.17 33.76 -4.82
CA GLU A 617 -3.53 32.62 -5.65
C GLU A 617 -2.40 32.24 -6.62
N CYS A 618 -2.13 30.95 -6.75
CA CYS A 618 -1.15 30.40 -7.70
C CYS A 618 0.29 30.92 -7.58
N GLU A 619 0.61 31.45 -6.41
CA GLU A 619 1.94 31.85 -6.00
C GLU A 619 2.22 31.11 -4.69
N GLU A 620 3.26 30.29 -4.63
CA GLU A 620 3.63 29.60 -3.40
C GLU A 620 4.90 30.22 -2.81
N ASN A 621 4.85 30.52 -1.52
CA ASN A 621 6.05 30.68 -0.73
C ASN A 621 6.55 29.28 -0.41
N PHE A 622 7.74 28.95 -0.89
CA PHE A 622 8.41 27.72 -0.53
C PHE A 622 9.68 28.08 0.23
N CYS A 623 9.87 27.36 1.33
CA CYS A 623 11.07 27.50 2.11
C CYS A 623 12.19 26.64 1.47
N ASP A 624 13.33 27.26 1.21
CA ASP A 624 14.51 26.58 0.67
C ASP A 624 15.48 26.28 1.82
N GLU A 625 15.57 25.01 2.20
CA GLU A 625 16.48 24.51 3.23
C GLU A 625 17.95 24.76 2.91
N THR A 626 18.33 24.69 1.63
CA THR A 626 19.73 24.85 1.23
C THR A 626 20.18 26.30 1.39
N THR A 627 19.30 27.24 1.03
CA THR A 627 19.61 28.68 1.14
C THR A 627 19.09 29.31 2.43
N LYS A 628 18.42 28.54 3.31
CA LYS A 628 17.77 29.00 4.55
C LYS A 628 16.96 30.28 4.35
N SER A 629 16.10 30.27 3.33
CA SER A 629 15.36 31.47 2.91
C SER A 629 13.98 31.14 2.40
N CYS A 630 13.03 32.04 2.63
CA CYS A 630 11.75 31.99 1.95
C CYS A 630 11.87 32.51 0.52
N LYS A 631 11.48 31.68 -0.45
CA LYS A 631 11.40 32.06 -1.86
C LYS A 631 9.96 31.99 -2.31
N THR A 632 9.64 32.80 -3.30
CA THR A 632 8.34 32.80 -3.93
C THR A 632 8.48 32.27 -5.35
N SER A 633 7.66 31.31 -5.73
CA SER A 633 7.57 30.80 -7.09
C SER A 633 6.13 30.82 -7.55
N PRO A 634 5.87 31.11 -8.84
CA PRO A 634 4.59 30.72 -9.43
C PRO A 634 4.42 29.20 -9.28
N MET A 635 3.21 28.79 -8.93
CA MET A 635 2.82 27.39 -9.01
C MET A 635 2.79 26.97 -10.48
N LEU A 636 3.12 25.71 -10.78
CA LEU A 636 3.07 25.19 -12.14
C LEU A 636 1.62 25.17 -12.65
N ASP A 637 1.44 25.37 -13.95
CA ASP A 637 0.13 25.17 -14.57
C ASP A 637 -0.36 23.73 -14.30
N GLY A 638 -1.63 23.59 -13.92
CA GLY A 638 -2.24 22.34 -13.46
C GLY A 638 -2.07 22.04 -11.97
N SER A 639 -1.34 22.88 -11.20
CA SER A 639 -1.22 22.69 -9.75
C SER A 639 -2.52 22.99 -9.03
N PHE A 640 -2.91 22.13 -8.09
CA PHE A 640 -4.05 22.37 -7.21
C PHE A 640 -3.87 23.69 -6.43
N CYS A 641 -4.83 24.61 -6.54
CA CYS A 641 -4.78 25.93 -5.91
C CYS A 641 -5.95 26.23 -4.98
N GLY A 642 -6.92 25.31 -4.89
CA GLY A 642 -8.05 25.44 -3.99
C GLY A 642 -9.15 24.44 -4.31
N VAL A 643 -10.13 24.37 -3.41
CA VAL A 643 -11.37 23.64 -3.64
C VAL A 643 -12.36 24.60 -4.31
N PRO A 644 -13.10 24.18 -5.34
CA PRO A 644 -14.11 25.03 -5.96
C PRO A 644 -15.27 25.31 -5.00
N GLU A 645 -15.87 26.50 -5.10
CA GLU A 645 -17.09 26.84 -4.37
C GLU A 645 -18.34 26.21 -5.02
N ASN A 646 -18.23 25.86 -6.31
CA ASN A 646 -19.27 25.26 -7.12
C ASN A 646 -19.05 23.75 -7.20
N ALA A 647 -20.01 22.96 -6.73
CA ALA A 647 -19.95 21.50 -6.72
C ALA A 647 -19.92 20.86 -8.13
N CYS A 648 -20.19 21.65 -9.18
CA CYS A 648 -20.09 21.22 -10.58
C CYS A 648 -18.67 21.30 -11.16
N VAL A 649 -17.72 21.84 -10.41
CA VAL A 649 -16.33 22.00 -10.83
C VAL A 649 -15.51 20.90 -10.17
N GLY A 650 -14.79 20.11 -10.97
CA GLY A 650 -13.98 18.98 -10.49
C GLY A 650 -12.68 19.38 -9.78
N GLY A 651 -12.31 20.66 -9.81
CA GLY A 651 -11.20 21.20 -9.05
C GLY A 651 -10.83 22.63 -9.44
N LYS A 652 -9.98 23.28 -8.64
CA LYS A 652 -9.30 24.51 -9.06
C LYS A 652 -7.83 24.26 -9.29
N GLN A 653 -7.35 24.70 -10.44
CA GLN A 653 -5.95 24.56 -10.85
C GLN A 653 -5.35 25.90 -11.28
N CYS A 654 -4.04 26.01 -11.12
CA CYS A 654 -3.30 27.15 -11.65
C CYS A 654 -3.23 27.10 -13.16
N PHE A 655 -3.54 28.23 -13.80
CA PHE A 655 -3.28 28.42 -15.22
C PHE A 655 -2.84 29.86 -15.47
N SER A 656 -1.63 30.03 -16.00
CA SER A 656 -1.02 31.35 -16.24
C SER A 656 -1.03 32.24 -14.98
N GLY A 657 -0.75 31.64 -13.82
CA GLY A 657 -0.67 32.34 -12.53
C GLY A 657 -2.02 32.74 -11.93
N LYS A 658 -3.15 32.20 -12.42
CA LYS A 658 -4.48 32.38 -11.83
C LYS A 658 -5.07 31.04 -11.41
N CYS A 659 -5.77 31.02 -10.27
CA CYS A 659 -6.50 29.85 -9.84
C CYS A 659 -7.83 29.82 -10.60
N ILE A 660 -7.98 28.88 -11.53
CA ILE A 660 -9.16 28.75 -12.39
C ILE A 660 -9.89 27.45 -12.09
N ASP A 661 -11.21 27.48 -12.28
CA ASP A 661 -12.06 26.29 -12.26
C ASP A 661 -11.73 25.39 -13.46
N VAL A 662 -11.59 24.09 -13.21
CA VAL A 662 -11.33 23.06 -14.23
C VAL A 662 -12.27 21.87 -14.06
N ASP A 663 -12.33 21.01 -15.07
CA ASP A 663 -13.04 19.73 -15.02
C ASP A 663 -14.53 19.87 -14.65
N TYR A 664 -15.27 20.68 -15.42
CA TYR A 664 -16.71 20.86 -15.25
C TYR A 664 -17.48 19.55 -15.50
N LYS A 665 -18.44 19.25 -14.61
CA LYS A 665 -19.31 18.08 -14.72
C LYS A 665 -20.10 18.12 -16.04
N ASP A 666 -19.93 17.08 -16.84
CA ASP A 666 -20.63 16.91 -18.11
C ASP A 666 -22.04 16.36 -17.86
N CYS A 667 -23.05 17.18 -18.13
CA CYS A 667 -24.46 16.81 -17.98
C CYS A 667 -25.16 16.56 -19.33
N SER A 668 -24.42 16.44 -20.43
CA SER A 668 -24.97 16.29 -21.79
C SER A 668 -25.84 15.04 -21.98
N GLN A 669 -25.82 14.10 -21.03
CA GLN A 669 -26.76 12.98 -20.97
C GLN A 669 -28.25 13.40 -20.90
N PHE A 670 -28.54 14.63 -20.49
CA PHE A 670 -29.88 15.20 -20.47
C PHE A 670 -30.15 16.14 -21.67
N ASP A 671 -29.20 16.27 -22.60
CA ASP A 671 -29.41 17.06 -23.81
C ASP A 671 -30.35 16.32 -24.77
N SER A 672 -31.40 17.01 -25.20
CA SER A 672 -32.37 16.54 -26.19
C SER A 672 -32.85 17.71 -27.05
N GLU A 673 -33.80 17.48 -27.97
CA GLU A 673 -34.45 18.61 -28.67
C GLU A 673 -35.19 19.55 -27.71
N CYS A 674 -35.69 19.02 -26.60
CA CYS A 674 -36.55 19.68 -25.62
C CYS A 674 -35.88 19.96 -24.29
N SER A 675 -34.62 19.59 -24.09
CA SER A 675 -33.95 19.78 -22.81
C SER A 675 -32.46 19.97 -22.99
N SER A 676 -31.85 20.61 -22.00
CA SER A 676 -30.41 20.60 -21.81
C SER A 676 -30.07 20.08 -20.42
N GLY A 677 -28.92 19.43 -20.30
CA GLY A 677 -28.36 19.07 -19.01
C GLY A 677 -27.61 20.25 -18.41
N SER A 678 -28.01 20.66 -17.22
CA SER A 678 -27.24 21.60 -16.40
C SER A 678 -26.79 20.90 -15.14
N CYS A 679 -25.60 21.24 -14.65
CA CYS A 679 -25.21 20.84 -13.31
C CYS A 679 -25.76 21.85 -12.29
N ASP A 680 -26.33 21.36 -11.20
CA ASP A 680 -26.74 22.17 -10.06
C ASP A 680 -25.51 22.55 -9.20
N PRO A 681 -25.19 23.86 -9.07
CA PRO A 681 -23.96 24.30 -8.41
C PRO A 681 -23.91 24.04 -6.90
N GLU A 682 -25.05 23.80 -6.24
CA GLU A 682 -25.10 23.47 -4.80
C GLU A 682 -24.94 21.97 -4.55
N THR A 683 -25.57 21.14 -5.37
CA THR A 683 -25.61 19.68 -5.17
C THR A 683 -24.58 18.93 -6.00
N GLY A 684 -24.06 19.55 -7.05
CA GLY A 684 -23.20 18.92 -8.03
C GLY A 684 -23.91 17.89 -8.89
N GLU A 685 -25.24 17.73 -8.80
CA GLU A 685 -26.00 16.76 -9.57
C GLU A 685 -26.38 17.30 -10.94
N CYS A 686 -26.41 16.41 -11.94
CA CYS A 686 -26.93 16.78 -13.24
C CYS A 686 -28.46 16.85 -13.18
N VAL A 687 -29.00 18.01 -13.51
CA VAL A 687 -30.43 18.28 -13.57
C VAL A 687 -30.85 18.50 -15.02
N LEU A 688 -32.01 17.97 -15.37
CA LEU A 688 -32.65 18.23 -16.65
C LEU A 688 -33.28 19.63 -16.61
N VAL A 689 -32.88 20.49 -17.54
CA VAL A 689 -33.46 21.82 -17.74
C VAL A 689 -34.37 21.77 -18.97
N PRO A 690 -35.69 21.95 -18.80
CA PRO A 690 -36.63 22.03 -19.92
C PRO A 690 -36.31 23.22 -20.84
N GLU A 691 -36.28 22.95 -22.15
CA GLU A 691 -36.08 23.94 -23.20
C GLU A 691 -37.17 23.84 -24.28
N LYS A 692 -37.38 24.94 -25.01
CA LYS A 692 -38.29 25.01 -26.17
C LYS A 692 -39.73 24.53 -25.89
N GLU A 693 -40.22 24.75 -24.67
CA GLU A 693 -41.57 24.36 -24.25
C GLU A 693 -42.65 24.86 -25.24
N GLY A 694 -43.46 23.92 -25.75
CA GLY A 694 -44.50 24.17 -26.75
C GLY A 694 -44.03 24.27 -28.20
N GLU A 695 -42.72 24.20 -28.48
CA GLU A 695 -42.22 24.05 -29.85
C GLU A 695 -42.36 22.61 -30.34
N SER A 696 -42.46 22.45 -31.66
CA SER A 696 -42.49 21.11 -32.28
C SER A 696 -41.15 20.40 -32.07
N CYS A 697 -41.22 19.13 -31.72
CA CYS A 697 -40.07 18.25 -31.54
C CYS A 697 -40.34 16.88 -32.15
N SER A 698 -39.33 16.00 -32.15
CA SER A 698 -39.52 14.58 -32.47
C SER A 698 -38.79 13.67 -31.49
N SER A 699 -39.57 12.87 -30.76
CA SER A 699 -39.11 11.76 -29.91
C SER A 699 -38.67 10.53 -30.71
N GLY A 700 -38.91 10.53 -32.03
CA GLY A 700 -38.76 9.35 -32.88
C GLY A 700 -39.87 8.30 -32.71
N ASN A 701 -40.87 8.55 -31.86
CA ASN A 701 -42.00 7.67 -31.65
C ASN A 701 -43.01 7.79 -32.80
N LEU A 702 -43.05 6.80 -33.68
CA LEU A 702 -43.92 6.78 -34.86
C LEU A 702 -45.43 6.68 -34.53
N CYS A 703 -45.78 6.47 -33.26
CA CYS A 703 -47.17 6.36 -32.78
C CYS A 703 -47.75 7.67 -32.24
N LEU A 704 -46.97 8.75 -32.25
CA LEU A 704 -47.39 10.06 -31.76
C LEU A 704 -47.62 11.03 -32.94
N LYS A 705 -48.51 12.00 -32.73
CA LYS A 705 -48.76 13.13 -33.63
C LYS A 705 -48.72 14.43 -32.84
N ASN A 706 -48.40 15.53 -33.51
CA ASN A 706 -48.33 16.87 -32.92
C ASN A 706 -47.41 16.92 -31.69
N GLU A 707 -46.24 16.29 -31.79
CA GLU A 707 -45.26 16.27 -30.72
C GLU A 707 -44.74 17.68 -30.41
N VAL A 708 -44.78 18.04 -29.13
CA VAL A 708 -44.29 19.30 -28.59
C VAL A 708 -43.50 19.08 -27.31
N CYS A 709 -42.52 19.95 -27.07
CA CYS A 709 -41.76 19.89 -25.84
C CYS A 709 -42.64 20.21 -24.63
N THR A 710 -42.70 19.28 -23.68
CA THR A 710 -43.44 19.40 -22.43
C THR A 710 -42.58 18.93 -21.26
N LYS A 711 -42.24 19.86 -20.35
CA LYS A 711 -41.36 19.63 -19.18
C LYS A 711 -40.04 18.94 -19.54
N GLY A 712 -39.49 19.31 -20.69
CA GLY A 712 -38.21 18.80 -21.18
C GLY A 712 -38.25 17.43 -21.86
N PHE A 713 -39.44 16.84 -22.01
CA PHE A 713 -39.65 15.64 -22.83
C PHE A 713 -40.38 16.02 -24.12
N CYS A 714 -40.07 15.34 -25.20
CA CYS A 714 -40.86 15.46 -26.43
C CYS A 714 -42.10 14.57 -26.31
N GLU A 715 -43.26 15.19 -26.08
CA GLU A 715 -44.53 14.48 -25.85
C GLU A 715 -45.52 14.83 -26.97
N GLY A 716 -46.33 13.85 -27.39
CA GLY A 716 -47.34 14.04 -28.43
C GLY A 716 -48.64 13.33 -28.11
N GLU A 717 -49.68 13.66 -28.88
CA GLU A 717 -50.95 12.95 -28.80
C GLU A 717 -50.81 11.59 -29.47
N LYS A 718 -51.45 10.55 -28.92
CA LYS A 718 -51.50 9.25 -29.59
C LYS A 718 -52.14 9.41 -30.98
N ALA A 719 -51.41 9.01 -32.01
CA ALA A 719 -51.92 9.03 -33.38
C ALA A 719 -53.17 8.14 -33.49
N ASP A 720 -54.13 8.58 -34.31
CA ASP A 720 -55.37 7.83 -34.48
C ASP A 720 -55.06 6.47 -35.09
N ILE A 721 -55.56 5.41 -34.46
CA ILE A 721 -55.30 4.03 -34.87
C ILE A 721 -55.95 3.81 -36.25
N PRO A 722 -55.18 3.44 -37.30
CA PRO A 722 -55.72 3.10 -38.60
C PRO A 722 -56.73 1.95 -38.50
N GLU A 723 -57.82 2.04 -39.26
CA GLU A 723 -58.82 0.98 -39.33
C GLU A 723 -58.17 -0.30 -39.86
N ALA A 724 -58.22 -1.37 -39.06
CA ALA A 724 -57.65 -2.66 -39.41
C ALA A 724 -58.53 -3.39 -40.41
N ARG A 725 -57.94 -4.24 -41.26
CA ARG A 725 -58.71 -5.21 -42.05
C ARG A 725 -59.52 -6.15 -41.16
N GLU A 726 -60.62 -6.68 -41.67
CA GLU A 726 -61.47 -7.63 -40.93
C GLU A 726 -60.65 -8.80 -40.36
N CYS A 727 -60.93 -9.16 -39.10
CA CYS A 727 -60.20 -10.16 -38.30
C CYS A 727 -58.80 -9.74 -37.79
N TYR A 728 -58.39 -8.50 -38.05
CA TYR A 728 -57.15 -7.94 -37.51
C TYR A 728 -57.44 -6.76 -36.58
N LYS A 729 -56.45 -6.42 -35.77
CA LYS A 729 -56.38 -5.17 -35.02
C LYS A 729 -55.05 -4.50 -35.32
N THR A 730 -55.07 -3.18 -35.39
CA THR A 730 -53.86 -2.38 -35.58
C THR A 730 -53.26 -2.08 -34.22
N GLU A 731 -52.00 -2.47 -34.03
CA GLU A 731 -51.18 -2.05 -32.91
C GLU A 731 -50.10 -1.08 -33.41
N CYS A 732 -49.45 -0.38 -32.48
CA CYS A 732 -48.39 0.55 -32.81
C CYS A 732 -47.24 0.38 -31.83
N THR A 733 -46.02 0.29 -32.36
CA THR A 733 -44.77 0.28 -31.57
C THR A 733 -43.95 1.50 -31.91
N GLU A 734 -43.21 2.00 -30.93
CA GLU A 734 -42.49 3.27 -31.02
C GLU A 734 -41.50 3.31 -32.19
N SER A 735 -40.88 2.18 -32.55
CA SER A 735 -39.86 2.07 -33.59
C SER A 735 -40.37 1.65 -34.97
N GLU A 736 -41.50 0.94 -35.07
CA GLU A 736 -42.00 0.36 -36.35
C GLU A 736 -43.30 1.03 -36.83
N GLY A 737 -43.92 1.87 -36.01
CA GLY A 737 -45.18 2.52 -36.32
C GLY A 737 -46.35 1.55 -36.28
N PHE A 738 -47.38 1.80 -37.08
CA PHE A 738 -48.59 0.98 -37.11
C PHE A 738 -48.40 -0.33 -37.86
N PHE A 739 -48.77 -1.45 -37.24
CA PHE A 739 -48.81 -2.77 -37.86
C PHE A 739 -50.06 -3.52 -37.43
N GLU A 740 -50.52 -4.43 -38.28
CA GLU A 740 -51.70 -5.23 -38.01
C GLU A 740 -51.29 -6.60 -37.45
N ILE A 741 -52.00 -7.02 -36.40
CA ILE A 741 -51.91 -8.38 -35.87
C ILE A 741 -53.29 -9.05 -35.87
N ALA A 742 -53.30 -10.37 -35.88
CA ALA A 742 -54.53 -11.15 -35.79
C ALA A 742 -55.31 -10.78 -34.52
N ASP A 743 -56.56 -10.33 -34.67
CA ASP A 743 -57.42 -10.03 -33.53
C ASP A 743 -58.16 -11.29 -33.10
N ILE A 744 -57.54 -12.04 -32.20
CA ILE A 744 -58.08 -13.29 -31.65
C ILE A 744 -59.41 -13.02 -30.92
N SER A 745 -59.68 -11.80 -30.45
CA SER A 745 -60.95 -11.45 -29.82
C SER A 745 -62.13 -11.45 -30.81
N GLN A 746 -61.84 -11.29 -32.10
CA GLN A 746 -62.83 -11.37 -33.17
C GLN A 746 -63.06 -12.81 -33.65
N ASN A 747 -62.35 -13.81 -33.12
CA ASN A 747 -62.57 -15.20 -33.54
C ASN A 747 -64.06 -15.57 -33.41
N TRP A 748 -64.57 -16.22 -34.46
CA TRP A 748 -65.98 -16.60 -34.63
C TRP A 748 -66.96 -15.46 -34.92
N ASN A 749 -66.52 -14.19 -34.97
CA ASN A 749 -67.34 -13.10 -35.51
C ASN A 749 -67.47 -13.23 -37.02
N ASP A 750 -68.61 -12.80 -37.55
CA ASP A 750 -68.86 -12.79 -38.99
C ASP A 750 -67.91 -11.84 -39.71
N CYS A 751 -67.38 -12.27 -40.86
CA CYS A 751 -66.52 -11.49 -41.73
C CYS A 751 -66.84 -11.80 -43.21
N THR A 752 -66.27 -11.03 -44.12
CA THR A 752 -66.41 -11.18 -45.57
C THR A 752 -65.06 -11.53 -46.18
N THR A 753 -64.97 -12.68 -46.84
CA THR A 753 -63.77 -13.10 -47.54
C THR A 753 -63.47 -12.20 -48.74
N SER A 754 -62.23 -12.17 -49.22
CA SER A 754 -61.84 -11.33 -50.37
C SER A 754 -62.59 -11.63 -51.68
N ASP A 755 -63.27 -12.79 -51.78
CA ASP A 755 -64.18 -13.16 -52.88
C ASP A 755 -65.66 -12.84 -52.60
N GLY A 756 -65.96 -12.06 -51.55
CA GLY A 756 -67.29 -11.55 -51.22
C GLY A 756 -68.21 -12.53 -50.51
N LYS A 757 -67.70 -13.65 -49.97
CA LYS A 757 -68.52 -14.64 -49.25
C LYS A 757 -68.51 -14.39 -47.76
N GLN A 758 -69.61 -14.73 -47.08
CA GLN A 758 -69.65 -14.67 -45.62
C GLN A 758 -68.85 -15.82 -44.98
N GLY A 759 -67.99 -15.43 -44.05
CA GLY A 759 -67.14 -16.29 -43.25
C GLY A 759 -67.22 -15.96 -41.76
N TYR A 760 -66.31 -16.53 -40.99
CA TYR A 760 -66.01 -16.13 -39.62
C TYR A 760 -64.50 -15.95 -39.44
N CYS A 761 -64.09 -15.05 -38.56
CA CYS A 761 -62.69 -14.86 -38.25
C CYS A 761 -62.11 -16.07 -37.52
N ASP A 762 -60.96 -16.56 -37.97
CA ASP A 762 -60.21 -17.68 -37.38
C ASP A 762 -58.72 -17.34 -37.38
N TYR A 763 -58.17 -16.98 -36.21
CA TYR A 763 -56.77 -16.58 -36.00
C TYR A 763 -56.23 -15.57 -37.03
N GLY A 764 -57.02 -14.52 -37.31
CA GLY A 764 -56.64 -13.50 -38.29
C GLY A 764 -56.89 -13.87 -39.74
N ALA A 765 -57.67 -14.91 -40.04
CA ALA A 765 -58.14 -15.17 -41.39
C ALA A 765 -59.67 -15.21 -41.43
N CYS A 766 -60.29 -14.52 -42.38
CA CYS A 766 -61.70 -14.70 -42.63
C CYS A 766 -61.93 -16.05 -43.33
N THR A 767 -62.51 -17.01 -42.62
CA THR A 767 -62.70 -18.38 -43.09
C THR A 767 -64.15 -18.58 -43.56
N PRO A 768 -64.40 -19.05 -44.80
CA PRO A 768 -65.75 -19.25 -45.30
C PRO A 768 -66.57 -20.19 -44.41
N LYS A 769 -67.85 -19.86 -44.17
CA LYS A 769 -68.80 -20.78 -43.54
C LYS A 769 -68.98 -22.00 -44.45
N LYS A 770 -68.26 -23.11 -44.17
CA LYS A 770 -68.47 -24.38 -44.88
C LYS A 770 -69.89 -24.87 -44.60
N GLU A 771 -70.66 -25.11 -45.65
CA GLU A 771 -71.93 -25.84 -45.57
C GLU A 771 -71.68 -27.17 -44.84
N GLN A 772 -72.27 -27.33 -43.65
CA GLN A 772 -72.14 -28.54 -42.85
C GLN A 772 -72.80 -29.72 -43.58
N LYS A 773 -72.02 -30.48 -44.35
CA LYS A 773 -72.30 -31.90 -44.58
C LYS A 773 -71.82 -32.68 -43.36
N LYS A 774 -72.79 -33.25 -42.64
CA LYS A 774 -72.60 -34.33 -41.67
C LYS A 774 -71.73 -35.42 -42.30
N GLU A 775 -70.56 -35.69 -41.70
CA GLU A 775 -70.04 -37.05 -41.63
C GLU A 775 -69.06 -37.20 -40.47
N SER A 776 -69.16 -38.37 -39.86
CA SER A 776 -68.57 -38.84 -38.61
C SER A 776 -67.05 -38.97 -38.65
N SER A 777 -66.36 -38.69 -37.54
CA SER A 777 -65.58 -39.71 -36.80
C SER A 777 -64.79 -39.13 -35.62
N SER A 778 -64.95 -39.82 -34.48
CA SER A 778 -64.00 -40.09 -33.39
C SER A 778 -62.97 -39.04 -32.96
N SER A 779 -63.29 -38.41 -31.81
CA SER A 779 -62.49 -38.40 -30.58
C SER A 779 -60.96 -38.21 -30.66
N GLY A 780 -60.53 -36.96 -30.55
CA GLY A 780 -59.96 -36.42 -29.31
C GLY A 780 -58.60 -36.96 -28.84
N CYS A 781 -57.54 -36.22 -29.18
CA CYS A 781 -56.35 -36.10 -28.32
C CYS A 781 -56.31 -34.68 -27.74
N SER A 782 -56.05 -34.63 -26.44
CA SER A 782 -56.06 -33.47 -25.55
C SER A 782 -54.64 -32.98 -25.23
N VAL A 783 -54.56 -31.73 -24.77
CA VAL A 783 -53.48 -31.05 -23.99
C VAL A 783 -52.18 -30.76 -24.79
N THR A 784 -51.43 -29.67 -24.63
CA THR A 784 -51.29 -28.63 -23.58
C THR A 784 -50.67 -27.38 -24.21
N VAL A 785 -51.01 -26.22 -23.63
CA VAL A 785 -50.39 -24.90 -23.80
C VAL A 785 -48.91 -24.93 -23.37
N PHE A 786 -48.05 -24.23 -24.12
CA PHE A 786 -46.88 -23.54 -23.58
C PHE A 786 -47.07 -22.04 -23.79
#